data_AF-A0A8T5SPA0-F1
#
_entry.id   AF-A0A8T5SPA0-F1
#
_cell.length_a   1.000
_cell.length_b   1.000
_cell.length_c   1.000
_cell.angle_alpha   90.00
_cell.angle_beta   90.00
_cell.angle_gamma   90.00
#
_symmetry.space_group_name_H-M   'P 1'
#
loop_
_entity.id
_entity.type
_entity.pdbx_description
1 polymer ?
#
loop_
_entity_poly.entity_id
_entity_poly.type
_entity_poly.pdbx_seq_one_letter_code
_entity_poly.pdbx_strand_id
1 'polypeptide(L)'
;MSERKDVHASSTVEAIRMASASVLGTSTGLGYPIGSAIGAGSMLEQHSETVSMNIVPLIFAIRDSLMSSEGLELLSIEWDLDRTPGPDVLPEQLVVAGGREGGVGSHVCVLSWEKGVVDPFKIDNYMKVLSKKIADIESAVINNELNYELEGLAVMTQFADRLNSVLFVDMLDRQFQGSWDSLLVKPDHVDVDLIAKMVVVDDFTLQPPGMKIMGRKSLEFKLPIESDDKLVAHFKRRVLTPSAIETLTKVVPETGQALLNELNYYAYAVEEAEVVEGVVNALKDFLGQSEVTLADINTLKPRIDEFVKILGESVNALEHIVEEHLSSGKSLTIENHKSALSSSVSVHSDVSSGTKNSLAMKIVERIMNSVSRGFASSGEIRAWELKGTMRYAIAYAKRVSQYFSKELNQYIVTNAAKKAFFTALREFKRETIQDEIGSTDLTLFDFFYAEIHAQLNAAFSKEAFEGSHYEDFKQLMDVVTRKLIESFKTIDVWDLIGFENVAEIARKEIALKYSVADFEKLTEHGQALITLLDEFQNLVSDIIPDVADTLLSKPLIRRIIDKMLSEQTNLITELEAAVEGAGERPDEWRKEALEWVESFKTALDDSMTNPQALLALLNSIHEIVGETVTPSAMVDRAKFEADQREQEYMARVQVWENQCRVIEQENEAIRAHNSIREEMLAEKTKQYETRVREYEAGLKDFMERLERYRADQAAEAALAAEAARAEEAAQDIDTPPPAEITTPIASLAAPPTEPLKPSPIDAELHEIRTQYPVKDENPHPPKPDPDPSLKYFVELRDLLQSKLDHLKEREKDMEATFAKKVLRLQVEGIGAASMIGLDIGDEFVEYLMGSKVRGLGKLLPRIARMYLRDPKEDGLLYLVTFEHRVGELTVSVGSTFLR
;
A
#
# COMPACT_ATOMS: atom_id res chain seq x y z
N MET A 1 -24.14 61.54 -6.69
CA MET A 1 -24.07 60.20 -7.31
C MET A 1 -23.01 59.43 -6.55
N SER A 2 -23.40 58.81 -5.43
CA SER A 2 -22.53 57.87 -4.72
C SER A 2 -22.73 56.50 -5.33
N GLU A 3 -21.63 55.81 -5.63
CA GLU A 3 -21.64 54.38 -5.92
C GLU A 3 -22.50 53.67 -4.87
N ARG A 4 -23.47 52.88 -5.34
CA ARG A 4 -24.18 51.94 -4.48
C ARG A 4 -23.12 51.00 -3.93
N LYS A 5 -22.69 51.25 -2.68
CA LYS A 5 -22.03 50.23 -1.87
C LYS A 5 -22.88 48.99 -1.96
N ASP A 6 -22.24 47.86 -2.29
CA ASP A 6 -22.84 46.55 -2.23
C ASP A 6 -23.66 46.44 -0.96
N VAL A 7 -24.95 46.17 -1.13
CA VAL A 7 -25.85 45.93 -0.02
C VAL A 7 -25.41 44.61 0.59
N HIS A 8 -24.47 44.65 1.53
CA HIS A 8 -24.31 43.58 2.51
C HIS A 8 -25.68 43.38 3.14
N ALA A 9 -26.30 42.23 2.85
CA ALA A 9 -27.58 41.85 3.44
C ALA A 9 -27.47 41.97 4.98
N SER A 10 -28.32 42.81 5.55
CA SER A 10 -28.32 43.20 6.95
C SER A 10 -28.92 42.11 7.84
N SER A 11 -28.07 41.28 8.48
CA SER A 11 -28.29 40.31 9.60
C SER A 11 -27.36 39.10 9.37
N THR A 12 -26.17 38.89 9.93
CA THR A 12 -25.64 38.97 11.31
C THR A 12 -26.37 38.18 12.40
N VAL A 13 -27.54 37.59 12.15
CA VAL A 13 -28.32 36.98 13.28
C VAL A 13 -28.82 35.57 12.99
N GLU A 14 -29.12 35.22 11.74
CA GLU A 14 -29.31 33.82 11.30
C GLU A 14 -28.03 33.15 10.83
N ALA A 15 -27.17 33.92 10.13
CA ALA A 15 -25.80 33.54 9.78
C ALA A 15 -24.90 33.18 10.99
N ILE A 16 -25.35 33.53 12.19
CA ILE A 16 -24.72 33.31 13.50
C ILE A 16 -25.54 32.34 14.38
N ARG A 17 -26.81 32.05 14.03
CA ARG A 17 -27.68 31.04 14.67
C ARG A 17 -27.68 29.69 13.96
N MET A 18 -27.13 29.62 12.75
CA MET A 18 -26.65 28.39 12.11
C MET A 18 -25.16 28.21 12.43
N ALA A 19 -24.77 28.31 13.71
CA ALA A 19 -23.54 27.64 14.11
C ALA A 19 -23.70 26.20 13.62
N SER A 20 -22.87 25.80 12.67
CA SER A 20 -22.98 24.55 11.92
C SER A 20 -22.59 23.35 12.80
N ALA A 21 -23.04 23.33 14.05
CA ALA A 21 -23.12 22.15 14.88
C ALA A 21 -23.95 21.12 14.12
N SER A 22 -23.32 20.01 13.72
CA SER A 22 -23.99 19.00 12.95
C SER A 22 -24.31 17.73 13.73
N VAL A 23 -24.02 17.57 15.02
CA VAL A 23 -24.27 16.34 15.84
C VAL A 23 -24.47 15.03 15.04
N LEU A 24 -23.38 14.59 14.41
CA LEU A 24 -23.40 13.48 13.46
C LEU A 24 -23.05 12.18 14.16
N GLY A 25 -24.04 11.64 14.85
CA GLY A 25 -24.10 10.21 15.14
C GLY A 25 -23.42 9.76 16.42
N THR A 26 -24.20 9.03 17.20
CA THR A 26 -23.75 8.30 18.38
C THR A 26 -23.74 6.81 18.01
N SER A 27 -23.03 5.96 18.74
CA SER A 27 -23.15 4.51 18.54
C SER A 27 -23.55 3.80 19.80
N THR A 28 -24.16 2.63 19.61
CA THR A 28 -24.33 1.65 20.68
C THR A 28 -23.00 0.96 21.01
N GLY A 29 -22.96 0.19 22.10
CA GLY A 29 -21.80 -0.63 22.47
C GLY A 29 -21.50 -1.75 21.48
N LEU A 30 -22.47 -2.12 20.65
CA LEU A 30 -22.31 -3.05 19.52
C LEU A 30 -21.90 -2.37 18.20
N GLY A 31 -21.67 -1.05 18.21
CA GLY A 31 -21.17 -0.31 17.05
C GLY A 31 -22.24 0.11 16.03
N TYR A 32 -23.53 -0.01 16.34
CA TYR A 32 -24.59 0.48 15.46
C TYR A 32 -24.67 2.01 15.51
N PRO A 33 -24.68 2.70 14.35
CA PRO A 33 -24.93 4.14 14.30
C PRO A 33 -26.37 4.43 14.74
N ILE A 34 -26.54 5.40 15.65
CA ILE A 34 -27.84 5.86 16.16
C ILE A 34 -27.88 7.39 16.22
N GLY A 35 -29.06 7.94 15.97
CA GLY A 35 -29.31 9.38 15.97
C GLY A 35 -29.11 10.04 14.61
N SER A 36 -29.99 10.97 14.31
CA SER A 36 -30.06 11.72 13.06
C SER A 36 -29.13 12.93 13.10
N ALA A 37 -28.53 13.28 11.97
CA ALA A 37 -27.82 14.55 11.81
C ALA A 37 -28.76 15.74 12.04
N ILE A 38 -28.30 16.76 12.75
CA ILE A 38 -29.06 18.00 12.89
C ILE A 38 -28.13 19.13 12.55
N GLY A 39 -28.48 19.94 11.54
CA GLY A 39 -27.65 21.05 11.13
C GLY A 39 -28.35 21.99 10.17
N ALA A 40 -27.59 22.96 9.68
CA ALA A 40 -28.09 23.99 8.77
C ALA A 40 -28.24 23.46 7.33
N GLY A 41 -29.44 23.64 6.76
CA GLY A 41 -29.74 23.29 5.37
C GLY A 41 -30.89 22.29 5.28
N SER A 42 -31.88 22.60 4.45
CA SER A 42 -33.10 21.79 4.33
C SER A 42 -32.82 20.38 3.80
N MET A 43 -31.76 20.17 3.01
CA MET A 43 -31.37 18.84 2.56
C MET A 43 -30.72 18.00 3.65
N LEU A 44 -29.89 18.62 4.50
CA LEU A 44 -29.27 17.94 5.62
C LEU A 44 -30.32 17.43 6.61
N GLU A 45 -31.35 18.22 6.89
CA GLU A 45 -32.48 17.79 7.75
C GLU A 45 -33.25 16.62 7.14
N GLN A 46 -33.53 16.67 5.83
CA GLN A 46 -34.26 15.62 5.11
C GLN A 46 -33.49 14.30 5.01
N HIS A 47 -32.16 14.36 4.91
CA HIS A 47 -31.28 13.20 4.76
C HIS A 47 -30.46 12.92 6.01
N SER A 48 -30.93 13.41 7.15
CA SER A 48 -30.17 13.43 8.40
C SER A 48 -29.70 12.05 8.87
N GLU A 49 -30.53 11.03 8.70
CA GLU A 49 -30.17 9.64 9.00
C GLU A 49 -29.06 9.13 8.07
N THR A 50 -29.18 9.38 6.76
CA THR A 50 -28.18 8.97 5.76
C THR A 50 -26.81 9.59 6.02
N VAL A 51 -26.78 10.89 6.31
CA VAL A 51 -25.53 11.60 6.62
C VAL A 51 -24.87 11.02 7.87
N SER A 52 -25.66 10.76 8.92
CA SER A 52 -25.16 10.14 10.15
C SER A 52 -24.56 8.75 9.87
N MET A 53 -25.26 7.91 9.10
CA MET A 53 -24.78 6.58 8.72
C MET A 53 -23.47 6.59 7.92
N ASN A 54 -23.23 7.62 7.10
CA ASN A 54 -22.02 7.72 6.28
C ASN A 54 -20.82 8.30 7.05
N ILE A 55 -21.06 9.19 8.01
CA ILE A 55 -20.00 9.87 8.79
C ILE A 55 -19.49 9.02 9.95
N VAL A 56 -20.38 8.32 10.64
CA VAL A 56 -20.03 7.53 11.82
C VAL A 56 -18.91 6.50 11.55
N PRO A 57 -18.93 5.72 10.44
CA PRO A 57 -17.84 4.80 10.10
C PRO A 57 -16.48 5.47 9.94
N LEU A 58 -16.43 6.70 9.41
CA LEU A 58 -15.17 7.45 9.22
C LEU A 58 -14.54 7.79 10.58
N ILE A 59 -15.35 8.20 11.55
CA ILE A 59 -14.88 8.50 12.92
C ILE A 59 -14.46 7.21 13.62
N PHE A 60 -15.18 6.11 13.40
CA PHE A 60 -14.89 4.83 14.06
C PHE A 60 -13.64 4.16 13.52
N ALA A 61 -13.35 4.30 12.23
CA ALA A 61 -12.07 3.86 11.68
C ALA A 61 -10.89 4.45 12.47
N ILE A 62 -10.94 5.73 12.84
CA ILE A 62 -9.90 6.37 13.68
C ILE A 62 -9.97 5.88 15.13
N ARG A 63 -11.16 5.95 15.74
CA ARG A 63 -11.37 5.60 17.16
C ARG A 63 -10.95 4.16 17.44
N ASP A 64 -11.44 3.22 16.66
CA ASP A 64 -11.25 1.78 16.88
C ASP A 64 -9.83 1.37 16.57
N SER A 65 -9.19 1.97 15.56
CA SER A 65 -7.76 1.77 15.30
C SER A 65 -6.92 2.22 16.49
N LEU A 66 -7.17 3.41 17.07
CA LEU A 66 -6.42 3.91 18.22
C LEU A 66 -6.73 3.16 19.53
N MET A 67 -7.98 2.71 19.71
CA MET A 67 -8.33 1.88 20.86
C MET A 67 -7.73 0.48 20.76
N SER A 68 -7.71 -0.13 19.58
CA SER A 68 -7.17 -1.49 19.39
C SER A 68 -5.64 -1.50 19.45
N SER A 69 -4.98 -0.56 18.77
CA SER A 69 -3.51 -0.47 18.73
C SER A 69 -2.91 0.05 20.03
N GLU A 70 -3.50 1.12 20.60
CA GLU A 70 -2.88 1.87 21.71
C GLU A 70 -3.69 1.82 23.02
N GLY A 71 -4.93 1.31 23.00
CA GLY A 71 -5.83 1.44 24.14
C GLY A 71 -6.15 2.89 24.49
N LEU A 72 -6.03 3.82 23.53
CA LEU A 72 -6.30 5.24 23.73
C LEU A 72 -7.71 5.60 23.26
N GLU A 73 -8.41 6.38 24.07
CA GLU A 73 -9.72 6.93 23.73
C GLU A 73 -9.57 8.22 22.95
N LEU A 74 -10.32 8.35 21.84
CA LEU A 74 -10.42 9.58 21.09
C LEU A 74 -11.26 10.61 21.85
N LEU A 75 -10.65 11.72 22.28
CA LEU A 75 -11.36 12.83 22.91
C LEU A 75 -11.81 13.85 21.87
N SER A 76 -10.89 14.34 21.02
CA SER A 76 -11.27 15.16 19.88
C SER A 76 -10.22 15.26 18.79
N ILE A 77 -10.66 15.65 17.61
CA ILE A 77 -9.87 16.00 16.43
C ILE A 77 -10.37 17.34 15.90
N GLU A 78 -9.45 18.24 15.60
CA GLU A 78 -9.77 19.58 15.10
C GLU A 78 -9.07 19.84 13.77
N TRP A 79 -9.86 20.15 12.74
CA TRP A 79 -9.38 20.67 11.47
C TRP A 79 -9.75 22.15 11.34
N ASP A 80 -8.76 22.96 11.06
CA ASP A 80 -8.95 24.33 10.60
C ASP A 80 -9.40 24.33 9.14
N LEU A 81 -10.41 25.12 8.80
CA LEU A 81 -10.96 25.17 7.45
C LEU A 81 -10.39 26.39 6.73
N ASP A 82 -9.33 26.15 5.96
CA ASP A 82 -8.76 27.17 5.10
C ASP A 82 -9.69 27.47 3.92
N ARG A 83 -9.70 28.72 3.47
CA ARG A 83 -10.51 29.14 2.33
C ARG A 83 -9.84 30.24 1.53
N THR A 84 -10.14 30.29 0.25
CA THR A 84 -9.91 31.49 -0.55
C THR A 84 -10.81 32.62 -0.06
N PRO A 85 -10.30 33.86 0.09
CA PRO A 85 -11.11 35.01 0.46
C PRO A 85 -12.31 35.18 -0.48
N GLY A 86 -13.50 35.31 0.09
CA GLY A 86 -14.75 35.45 -0.67
C GLY A 86 -15.82 36.19 0.12
N PRO A 87 -16.90 36.61 -0.56
CA PRO A 87 -18.01 37.34 0.08
C PRO A 87 -18.89 36.45 0.97
N ASP A 88 -18.79 35.12 0.84
CA ASP A 88 -19.59 34.15 1.59
C ASP A 88 -19.06 34.00 3.03
N VAL A 89 -19.97 33.89 4.02
CA VAL A 89 -19.63 33.50 5.40
C VAL A 89 -19.64 31.98 5.45
N LEU A 90 -18.47 31.35 5.64
CA LEU A 90 -18.30 29.90 5.70
C LEU A 90 -17.70 29.48 7.05
N PRO A 91 -17.90 28.23 7.49
CA PRO A 91 -17.23 27.68 8.67
C PRO A 91 -15.71 27.80 8.63
N GLU A 92 -15.08 27.99 9.78
CA GLU A 92 -13.62 28.12 9.94
C GLU A 92 -12.98 26.92 10.66
N GLN A 93 -13.77 26.04 11.28
CA GLN A 93 -13.25 24.87 11.98
C GLN A 93 -14.21 23.69 11.88
N LEU A 94 -13.69 22.48 11.70
CA LEU A 94 -14.37 21.20 11.85
C LEU A 94 -13.82 20.51 13.10
N VAL A 95 -14.70 20.11 14.01
CA VAL A 95 -14.34 19.45 15.27
C VAL A 95 -15.11 18.15 15.40
N VAL A 96 -14.40 17.05 15.55
CA VAL A 96 -14.98 15.78 15.99
C VAL A 96 -14.61 15.63 17.46
N ALA A 97 -15.58 15.50 18.35
CA ALA A 97 -15.35 15.28 19.77
C ALA A 97 -16.14 14.07 20.26
N GLY A 98 -15.58 13.32 21.19
CA GLY A 98 -16.15 12.07 21.68
C GLY A 98 -16.17 11.99 23.20
N GLY A 99 -16.83 10.94 23.69
CA GLY A 99 -16.81 10.53 25.09
C GLY A 99 -17.32 9.11 25.28
N ARG A 100 -16.58 8.31 26.04
CA ARG A 100 -16.90 6.91 26.33
C ARG A 100 -17.28 6.71 27.79
N GLU A 101 -18.39 6.01 28.04
CA GLU A 101 -18.78 5.56 29.37
C GLU A 101 -19.61 4.26 29.25
N GLY A 102 -19.45 3.33 30.21
CA GLY A 102 -20.22 2.07 30.21
C GLY A 102 -19.91 1.12 29.04
N GLY A 103 -18.73 1.25 28.42
CA GLY A 103 -18.33 0.47 27.24
C GLY A 103 -18.76 1.08 25.90
N VAL A 104 -19.68 2.04 25.91
CA VAL A 104 -20.23 2.72 24.73
C VAL A 104 -19.46 4.01 24.43
N GLY A 105 -19.10 4.24 23.17
CA GLY A 105 -18.46 5.48 22.71
C GLY A 105 -19.41 6.32 21.86
N SER A 106 -19.57 7.59 22.21
CA SER A 106 -20.40 8.56 21.49
C SER A 106 -19.53 9.66 20.91
N HIS A 107 -19.85 10.13 19.70
CA HIS A 107 -19.10 11.18 19.01
C HIS A 107 -20.05 12.25 18.47
N VAL A 108 -19.51 13.44 18.24
CA VAL A 108 -20.22 14.58 17.69
C VAL A 108 -19.28 15.25 16.70
N CYS A 109 -19.75 15.45 15.48
CA CYS A 109 -19.08 16.24 14.47
C CYS A 109 -19.71 17.63 14.37
N VAL A 110 -18.88 18.67 14.41
CA VAL A 110 -19.27 20.08 14.54
C VAL A 110 -18.51 20.92 13.52
N LEU A 111 -19.21 21.71 12.73
CA LEU A 111 -18.62 22.82 11.97
C LEU A 111 -18.82 24.12 12.78
N SER A 112 -17.73 24.77 13.17
CA SER A 112 -17.75 26.07 13.84
C SER A 112 -17.49 27.20 12.85
N TRP A 113 -18.20 28.32 13.03
CA TRP A 113 -18.02 29.53 12.20
C TRP A 113 -16.73 30.29 12.52
N GLU A 114 -16.21 30.15 13.74
CA GLU A 114 -14.98 30.79 14.20
C GLU A 114 -14.12 29.75 14.93
N LYS A 115 -12.79 29.83 14.71
CA LYS A 115 -11.83 28.92 15.35
C LYS A 115 -11.82 29.08 16.87
N GLY A 116 -11.79 27.96 17.59
CA GLY A 116 -11.64 27.94 19.05
C GLY A 116 -12.91 28.30 19.83
N VAL A 117 -14.06 28.41 19.17
CA VAL A 117 -15.36 28.63 19.84
C VAL A 117 -15.85 27.37 20.55
N VAL A 118 -15.57 26.19 20.00
CA VAL A 118 -16.06 24.90 20.49
C VAL A 118 -15.07 24.30 21.48
N ASP A 119 -15.50 24.06 22.72
CA ASP A 119 -14.68 23.42 23.77
C ASP A 119 -14.86 21.88 23.76
N PRO A 120 -13.85 21.10 23.33
CA PRO A 120 -13.97 19.65 23.22
C PRO A 120 -14.08 18.95 24.58
N PHE A 121 -13.52 19.51 25.66
CA PHE A 121 -13.60 18.92 27.01
C PHE A 121 -14.99 19.06 27.62
N LYS A 122 -15.70 20.14 27.30
CA LYS A 122 -17.12 20.25 27.65
C LYS A 122 -17.94 19.22 26.89
N ILE A 123 -17.73 19.07 25.58
CA ILE A 123 -18.45 18.07 24.77
C ILE A 123 -18.20 16.66 25.31
N ASP A 124 -16.96 16.31 25.64
CA ASP A 124 -16.61 15.02 26.26
C ASP A 124 -17.44 14.72 27.51
N ASN A 125 -17.52 15.68 28.45
CA ASN A 125 -18.31 15.51 29.67
C ASN A 125 -19.80 15.26 29.38
N TYR A 126 -20.38 15.95 28.39
CA TYR A 126 -21.76 15.71 27.96
C TYR A 126 -21.91 14.35 27.28
N MET A 127 -20.94 13.95 26.44
CA MET A 127 -20.96 12.68 25.71
C MET A 127 -20.76 11.47 26.60
N LYS A 128 -20.01 11.56 27.69
CA LYS A 128 -19.93 10.49 28.70
C LYS A 128 -21.29 10.20 29.33
N VAL A 129 -22.00 11.25 29.77
CA VAL A 129 -23.35 11.10 30.34
C VAL A 129 -24.31 10.45 29.35
N LEU A 130 -24.18 10.78 28.06
CA LEU A 130 -24.96 10.14 27.00
C LEU A 130 -24.58 8.67 26.83
N SER A 131 -23.29 8.38 26.63
CA SER A 131 -22.76 7.04 26.44
C SER A 131 -23.19 6.11 27.58
N LYS A 132 -23.17 6.60 28.81
CA LYS A 132 -23.69 5.87 29.98
C LYS A 132 -25.16 5.52 29.83
N LYS A 133 -26.00 6.48 29.43
CA LYS A 133 -27.45 6.25 29.27
C LYS A 133 -27.74 5.28 28.12
N ILE A 134 -27.00 5.37 27.02
CA ILE A 134 -27.10 4.38 25.93
C ILE A 134 -26.72 3.00 26.46
N ALA A 135 -25.61 2.90 27.20
CA ALA A 135 -25.16 1.65 27.82
C ALA A 135 -26.21 1.07 28.79
N ASP A 136 -26.85 1.91 29.59
CA ASP A 136 -27.91 1.51 30.52
C ASP A 136 -29.15 0.99 29.77
N ILE A 137 -29.56 1.65 28.68
CA ILE A 137 -30.68 1.22 27.83
C ILE A 137 -30.33 -0.10 27.13
N GLU A 138 -29.14 -0.19 26.54
CA GLU A 138 -28.63 -1.40 25.87
C GLU A 138 -28.58 -2.59 26.82
N SER A 139 -28.04 -2.37 28.03
CA SER A 139 -28.04 -3.38 29.09
C SER A 139 -29.46 -3.81 29.46
N ALA A 140 -30.42 -2.87 29.53
CA ALA A 140 -31.81 -3.19 29.80
C ALA A 140 -32.47 -3.98 28.67
N VAL A 141 -32.19 -3.66 27.40
CA VAL A 141 -32.70 -4.41 26.23
C VAL A 141 -32.18 -5.84 26.26
N ILE A 142 -30.87 -6.02 26.45
CA ILE A 142 -30.21 -7.34 26.49
C ILE A 142 -30.72 -8.16 27.68
N ASN A 143 -30.75 -7.58 28.88
CA ASN A 143 -31.14 -8.28 30.11
C ASN A 143 -32.63 -8.69 30.15
N ASN A 144 -33.48 -8.04 29.36
CA ASN A 144 -34.91 -8.36 29.26
C ASN A 144 -35.24 -9.20 28.01
N GLU A 145 -34.24 -9.71 27.28
CA GLU A 145 -34.41 -10.53 26.07
C GLU A 145 -35.28 -9.86 24.99
N LEU A 146 -35.28 -8.52 24.94
CA LEU A 146 -35.95 -7.77 23.88
C LEU A 146 -35.17 -7.93 22.57
N ASN A 147 -35.87 -7.83 21.43
CA ASN A 147 -35.18 -7.90 20.15
C ASN A 147 -34.33 -6.63 19.96
N TYR A 148 -33.00 -6.80 19.97
CA TYR A 148 -32.07 -5.69 19.92
C TYR A 148 -32.23 -4.83 18.65
N GLU A 149 -32.35 -5.46 17.49
CA GLU A 149 -32.43 -4.78 16.20
C GLU A 149 -33.78 -4.10 15.98
N LEU A 150 -34.88 -4.78 16.35
CA LEU A 150 -36.23 -4.27 16.09
C LEU A 150 -36.74 -3.31 17.17
N GLU A 151 -36.44 -3.58 18.44
CA GLU A 151 -37.00 -2.84 19.58
C GLU A 151 -35.94 -2.00 20.29
N GLY A 152 -34.73 -2.54 20.47
CA GLY A 152 -33.62 -1.85 21.14
C GLY A 152 -33.13 -0.62 20.36
N LEU A 153 -32.77 -0.81 19.08
CA LEU A 153 -32.27 0.27 18.23
C LEU A 153 -33.28 1.39 18.05
N ALA A 154 -34.58 1.07 17.93
CA ALA A 154 -35.62 2.08 17.79
C ALA A 154 -35.69 3.02 19.02
N VAL A 155 -35.62 2.47 20.23
CA VAL A 155 -35.62 3.26 21.48
C VAL A 155 -34.35 4.10 21.61
N MET A 156 -33.19 3.50 21.32
CA MET A 156 -31.91 4.19 21.37
C MET A 156 -31.82 5.32 20.34
N THR A 157 -32.37 5.12 19.14
CA THR A 157 -32.42 6.13 18.07
C THR A 157 -33.28 7.32 18.48
N GLN A 158 -34.50 7.10 18.99
CA GLN A 158 -35.34 8.20 19.47
C GLN A 158 -34.71 8.98 20.63
N PHE A 159 -33.98 8.29 21.50
CA PHE A 159 -33.24 8.91 22.59
C PHE A 159 -32.09 9.78 22.05
N ALA A 160 -31.32 9.24 21.09
CA ALA A 160 -30.23 9.95 20.44
C ALA A 160 -30.73 11.17 19.64
N ASP A 161 -31.82 11.06 18.87
CA ASP A 161 -32.41 12.17 18.10
C ASP A 161 -32.82 13.34 19.00
N ARG A 162 -33.49 13.02 20.10
CA ARG A 162 -33.90 14.03 21.08
C ARG A 162 -32.69 14.70 21.71
N LEU A 163 -31.63 13.94 21.99
CA LEU A 163 -30.40 14.53 22.51
C LEU A 163 -29.70 15.39 21.45
N ASN A 164 -29.55 14.91 20.22
CA ASN A 164 -28.94 15.67 19.14
C ASN A 164 -29.65 17.01 19.00
N SER A 165 -30.97 17.04 19.16
CA SER A 165 -31.77 18.27 19.14
C SER A 165 -31.42 19.21 20.30
N VAL A 166 -31.28 18.67 21.51
CA VAL A 166 -30.88 19.43 22.70
C VAL A 166 -29.45 19.95 22.55
N LEU A 167 -28.50 19.11 22.14
CA LEU A 167 -27.11 19.48 21.97
C LEU A 167 -26.94 20.52 20.86
N PHE A 168 -27.68 20.38 19.75
CA PHE A 168 -27.76 21.40 18.72
C PHE A 168 -28.22 22.74 19.29
N VAL A 169 -29.35 22.76 20.02
CA VAL A 169 -29.88 23.99 20.65
C VAL A 169 -28.91 24.58 21.68
N ASP A 170 -28.28 23.74 22.50
CA ASP A 170 -27.34 24.22 23.51
C ASP A 170 -26.06 24.76 22.85
N MET A 171 -25.63 24.19 21.72
CA MET A 171 -24.54 24.72 20.90
C MET A 171 -24.91 26.04 20.20
N LEU A 172 -26.20 26.29 19.94
CA LEU A 172 -26.69 27.60 19.51
C LEU A 172 -26.69 28.63 20.66
N ASP A 173 -26.75 28.17 21.91
CA ASP A 173 -26.61 29.01 23.09
C ASP A 173 -25.12 29.25 23.41
N ARG A 174 -24.79 30.42 23.98
CA ARG A 174 -23.39 30.82 24.28
C ARG A 174 -22.71 29.95 25.35
N GLN A 175 -23.36 28.90 25.85
CA GLN A 175 -22.89 28.08 26.98
C GLN A 175 -21.74 27.14 26.61
N PHE A 176 -21.63 26.75 25.33
CA PHE A 176 -20.50 25.97 24.80
C PHE A 176 -19.32 26.83 24.32
N GLN A 177 -19.47 28.16 24.31
CA GLN A 177 -18.41 29.11 23.95
C GLN A 177 -17.43 29.24 25.13
N GLY A 178 -16.25 28.64 25.01
CA GLY A 178 -15.15 28.90 25.93
C GLY A 178 -14.55 30.28 25.69
N SER A 179 -14.19 31.01 26.75
CA SER A 179 -13.24 32.12 26.60
C SER A 179 -11.92 31.55 26.12
N TRP A 180 -11.37 32.12 25.06
CA TRP A 180 -10.15 31.76 24.30
C TRP A 180 -8.85 31.47 25.11
N ASP A 181 -8.88 31.36 26.44
CA ASP A 181 -7.69 31.36 27.29
C ASP A 181 -7.65 30.38 28.48
N SER A 182 -8.70 29.62 28.81
CA SER A 182 -8.74 29.00 30.17
C SER A 182 -8.41 27.51 30.32
N LEU A 183 -8.45 26.64 29.29
CA LEU A 183 -8.32 25.18 29.54
C LEU A 183 -7.56 24.34 28.47
N LEU A 184 -7.08 24.92 27.37
CA LEU A 184 -6.37 24.14 26.35
C LEU A 184 -4.92 23.85 26.77
N VAL A 185 -4.56 22.56 26.84
CA VAL A 185 -3.15 22.13 26.90
C VAL A 185 -2.44 22.70 25.67
N LYS A 186 -1.48 23.60 25.89
CA LYS A 186 -0.68 24.22 24.84
C LYS A 186 0.47 23.27 24.46
N PRO A 187 1.01 23.36 23.23
CA PRO A 187 2.18 22.58 22.83
C PRO A 187 3.35 22.72 23.82
N ASP A 188 3.54 23.92 24.38
CA ASP A 188 4.57 24.21 25.38
C ASP A 188 4.38 23.48 26.73
N HIS A 189 3.20 22.91 26.98
CA HIS A 189 2.87 22.20 28.22
C HIS A 189 3.10 20.69 28.13
N VAL A 190 3.60 20.20 27.00
CA VAL A 190 3.64 18.78 26.66
C VAL A 190 5.07 18.36 26.37
N ASP A 191 5.51 17.26 26.98
CA ASP A 191 6.79 16.64 26.64
C ASP A 191 6.63 15.90 25.31
N VAL A 192 7.35 16.35 24.27
CA VAL A 192 7.25 15.77 22.92
C VAL A 192 7.98 14.44 22.87
N ASP A 193 7.24 13.40 22.51
CA ASP A 193 7.69 12.01 22.52
C ASP A 193 8.08 11.53 21.13
N LEU A 194 7.31 11.93 20.13
CA LEU A 194 7.47 11.55 18.73
C LEU A 194 7.34 12.77 17.84
N ILE A 195 8.21 12.85 16.83
CA ILE A 195 8.07 13.77 15.71
C ILE A 195 8.11 12.97 14.41
N ALA A 196 7.01 12.98 13.66
CA ALA A 196 6.92 12.44 12.32
C ALA A 196 6.86 13.58 11.31
N LYS A 197 7.64 13.49 10.23
CA LYS A 197 7.57 14.42 9.11
C LYS A 197 7.07 13.69 7.88
N MET A 198 6.00 14.20 7.30
CA MET A 198 5.34 13.63 6.13
C MET A 198 5.46 14.57 4.94
N VAL A 199 5.60 13.99 3.74
CA VAL A 199 5.48 14.72 2.48
C VAL A 199 4.00 14.82 2.14
N VAL A 200 3.50 16.03 1.90
CA VAL A 200 2.07 16.27 1.70
C VAL A 200 1.80 17.11 0.47
N VAL A 201 0.66 16.85 -0.17
CA VAL A 201 0.15 17.62 -1.30
C VAL A 201 -1.33 17.91 -1.10
N ASP A 202 -1.78 19.01 -1.68
CA ASP A 202 -3.20 19.34 -1.71
C ASP A 202 -3.88 18.52 -2.80
N ASP A 203 -4.85 17.71 -2.40
CA ASP A 203 -5.63 16.87 -3.29
C ASP A 203 -6.91 17.58 -3.72
N PHE A 204 -7.01 17.86 -5.02
CA PHE A 204 -8.16 18.50 -5.65
C PHE A 204 -9.00 17.52 -6.49
N THR A 205 -8.75 16.21 -6.38
CA THR A 205 -9.52 15.19 -7.10
C THR A 205 -10.98 15.12 -6.64
N LEU A 206 -11.25 15.44 -5.37
CA LEU A 206 -12.58 15.58 -4.77
C LEU A 206 -12.88 17.05 -4.41
N GLN A 207 -14.17 17.36 -4.25
CA GLN A 207 -14.64 18.66 -3.79
C GLN A 207 -15.53 18.50 -2.55
N PRO A 208 -15.13 19.03 -1.38
CA PRO A 208 -14.00 19.92 -1.14
C PRO A 208 -12.62 19.26 -1.31
N PRO A 209 -11.57 20.04 -1.64
CA PRO A 209 -10.21 19.54 -1.67
C PRO A 209 -9.73 19.17 -0.26
N GLY A 210 -8.65 18.39 -0.18
CA GLY A 210 -8.11 17.87 1.06
C GLY A 210 -6.59 17.81 1.06
N MET A 211 -6.04 17.31 2.15
CA MET A 211 -4.63 16.99 2.25
C MET A 211 -4.45 15.50 1.90
N LYS A 212 -3.48 15.18 1.05
CA LYS A 212 -3.05 13.79 0.78
C LYS A 212 -1.62 13.60 1.23
N ILE A 213 -1.37 12.49 1.92
CA ILE A 213 -0.04 12.14 2.41
C ILE A 213 0.65 11.24 1.40
N MET A 214 1.76 11.70 0.84
CA MET A 214 2.52 10.95 -0.16
C MET A 214 3.44 9.92 0.48
N GLY A 215 4.01 10.24 1.64
CA GLY A 215 4.91 9.32 2.34
C GLY A 215 5.58 9.93 3.56
N ARG A 216 6.30 9.09 4.30
CA ARG A 216 7.03 9.46 5.52
C ARG A 216 8.45 9.91 5.16
N LYS A 217 8.81 11.16 5.47
CA LYS A 217 10.15 11.73 5.27
C LYS A 217 11.11 11.37 6.39
N SER A 218 10.63 11.39 7.64
CA SER A 218 11.44 10.98 8.81
C SER A 218 10.55 10.69 10.01
N LEU A 219 11.04 9.82 10.89
CA LEU A 219 10.44 9.52 12.18
C LEU A 219 11.51 9.67 13.26
N GLU A 220 11.26 10.50 14.26
CA GLU A 220 12.19 10.76 15.36
C GLU A 220 11.49 10.53 16.70
N PHE A 221 12.00 9.58 17.48
CA PHE A 221 11.58 9.37 18.87
C PHE A 221 12.56 10.07 19.81
N LYS A 222 12.03 10.82 20.77
CA LYS A 222 12.83 11.61 21.72
C LYS A 222 12.76 11.01 23.12
N LEU A 223 13.83 11.16 23.90
CA LEU A 223 13.80 10.93 25.34
C LEU A 223 13.80 12.29 26.06
N PRO A 224 12.92 12.52 27.05
CA PRO A 224 12.96 13.73 27.85
C PRO A 224 14.20 13.71 28.75
N ILE A 225 14.53 14.86 29.31
CA ILE A 225 15.67 15.00 30.23
C ILE A 225 15.21 14.57 31.63
N GLU A 226 15.23 13.26 31.87
CA GLU A 226 14.82 12.62 33.13
C GLU A 226 15.87 11.57 33.55
N SER A 227 15.80 11.06 34.79
CA SER A 227 16.63 9.94 35.25
C SER A 227 16.22 8.62 34.59
N ASP A 228 17.15 7.71 34.34
CA ASP A 228 16.91 6.41 33.69
C ASP A 228 15.72 5.62 34.27
N ASP A 229 15.59 5.52 35.59
CA ASP A 229 14.49 4.80 36.25
C ASP A 229 13.11 5.38 35.87
N LYS A 230 13.03 6.71 35.77
CA LYS A 230 11.81 7.38 35.34
C LYS A 230 11.60 7.22 33.86
N LEU A 231 12.64 7.31 33.03
CA LEU A 231 12.54 7.10 31.58
C LEU A 231 11.98 5.71 31.25
N VAL A 232 12.46 4.66 31.93
CA VAL A 232 11.92 3.31 31.80
C VAL A 232 10.43 3.27 32.20
N ALA A 233 10.05 3.93 33.29
CA ALA A 233 8.63 4.02 33.68
C ALA A 233 7.78 4.81 32.66
N HIS A 234 8.33 5.87 32.07
CA HIS A 234 7.66 6.68 31.05
C HIS A 234 7.45 5.91 29.73
N PHE A 235 8.35 4.99 29.36
CA PHE A 235 8.19 4.14 28.18
C PHE A 235 6.87 3.34 28.17
N LYS A 236 6.30 3.01 29.33
CA LYS A 236 4.98 2.35 29.46
C LYS A 236 3.82 3.09 28.78
N ARG A 237 4.02 4.36 28.45
CA ARG A 237 3.00 5.29 27.95
C ARG A 237 3.40 5.94 26.63
N ARG A 238 4.69 5.96 26.29
CA ARG A 238 5.24 6.70 25.14
C ARG A 238 5.38 5.87 23.87
N VAL A 239 5.29 4.55 23.96
CA VAL A 239 5.37 3.68 22.78
C VAL A 239 4.14 3.90 21.89
N LEU A 240 4.38 4.01 20.59
CA LEU A 240 3.36 4.02 19.55
C LEU A 240 3.70 2.93 18.53
N THR A 241 2.71 2.12 18.20
CA THR A 241 2.74 1.09 17.16
C THR A 241 2.76 1.70 15.75
N PRO A 242 3.26 0.98 14.73
CA PRO A 242 3.19 1.42 13.33
C PRO A 242 1.79 1.81 12.88
N SER A 243 0.77 1.00 13.21
CA SER A 243 -0.63 1.30 12.88
C SER A 243 -1.14 2.58 13.53
N ALA A 244 -0.73 2.86 14.77
CA ALA A 244 -1.06 4.11 15.44
C ALA A 244 -0.40 5.32 14.75
N ILE A 245 0.87 5.20 14.35
CA ILE A 245 1.57 6.27 13.62
C ILE A 245 0.92 6.50 12.26
N GLU A 246 0.58 5.45 11.50
CA GLU A 246 -0.16 5.60 10.23
C GLU A 246 -1.51 6.27 10.45
N THR A 247 -2.26 5.84 11.48
CA THR A 247 -3.55 6.46 11.81
C THR A 247 -3.40 7.95 12.10
N LEU A 248 -2.43 8.33 12.93
CA LEU A 248 -2.19 9.72 13.31
C LEU A 248 -1.62 10.58 12.17
N THR A 249 -0.75 10.02 11.34
CA THR A 249 0.00 10.78 10.32
C THR A 249 -0.65 10.78 8.94
N LYS A 250 -1.58 9.85 8.66
CA LYS A 250 -2.26 9.69 7.37
C LYS A 250 -3.77 9.69 7.48
N VAL A 251 -4.35 8.73 8.21
CA VAL A 251 -5.82 8.56 8.26
C VAL A 251 -6.51 9.80 8.83
N VAL A 252 -6.00 10.34 9.95
CA VAL A 252 -6.57 11.52 10.62
C VAL A 252 -6.51 12.76 9.71
N PRO A 253 -5.36 13.16 9.12
CA PRO A 253 -5.31 14.27 8.17
C PRO A 253 -6.29 14.15 7.00
N GLU A 254 -6.40 12.96 6.39
CA GLU A 254 -7.20 12.71 5.18
C GLU A 254 -8.72 12.64 5.47
N THR A 255 -9.11 12.14 6.65
CA THR A 255 -10.53 11.97 7.03
C THR A 255 -11.32 13.29 7.04
N GLY A 256 -10.66 14.42 7.32
CA GLY A 256 -11.30 15.74 7.29
C GLY A 256 -11.95 16.06 5.94
N GLN A 257 -11.35 15.63 4.83
CA GLN A 257 -11.91 15.81 3.50
C GLN A 257 -13.16 14.95 3.29
N ALA A 258 -13.12 13.68 3.72
CA ALA A 258 -14.25 12.76 3.58
C ALA A 258 -15.48 13.25 4.38
N LEU A 259 -15.27 13.71 5.61
CA LEU A 259 -16.32 14.30 6.46
C LEU A 259 -16.95 15.54 5.80
N LEU A 260 -16.12 16.46 5.31
CA LEU A 260 -16.61 17.66 4.63
C LEU A 260 -17.30 17.36 3.31
N ASN A 261 -16.85 16.36 2.55
CA ASN A 261 -17.48 15.96 1.30
C ASN A 261 -18.90 15.46 1.55
N GLU A 262 -19.07 14.58 2.53
CA GLU A 262 -20.39 14.07 2.92
C GLU A 262 -21.30 15.21 3.38
N LEU A 263 -20.81 16.09 4.25
CA LEU A 263 -21.57 17.28 4.67
C LEU A 263 -21.92 18.20 3.50
N ASN A 264 -20.97 18.48 2.61
CA ASN A 264 -21.15 19.38 1.48
C ASN A 264 -22.23 18.89 0.49
N TYR A 265 -22.38 17.57 0.35
CA TYR A 265 -23.39 16.99 -0.52
C TYR A 265 -24.81 17.38 -0.08
N TYR A 266 -25.05 17.51 1.23
CA TYR A 266 -26.37 17.79 1.81
C TYR A 266 -26.51 19.18 2.45
N ALA A 267 -25.43 19.91 2.71
CA ALA A 267 -25.43 21.21 3.38
C ALA A 267 -25.78 22.37 2.42
N TYR A 268 -26.95 22.28 1.78
CA TYR A 268 -27.48 23.34 0.94
C TYR A 268 -29.00 23.53 1.10
N ALA A 269 -29.49 24.70 0.67
CA ALA A 269 -30.92 25.02 0.64
C ALA A 269 -31.56 24.51 -0.65
N VAL A 270 -32.58 23.66 -0.53
CA VAL A 270 -33.32 23.12 -1.69
C VAL A 270 -33.92 24.26 -2.51
N GLU A 271 -34.37 25.33 -1.84
CA GLU A 271 -34.93 26.53 -2.45
C GLU A 271 -33.97 27.14 -3.47
N GLU A 272 -32.67 27.24 -3.15
CA GLU A 272 -31.70 27.81 -4.07
C GLU A 272 -31.49 26.90 -5.29
N ALA A 273 -31.35 25.59 -5.07
CA ALA A 273 -31.20 24.61 -6.14
C ALA A 273 -32.42 24.61 -7.10
N GLU A 274 -33.63 24.63 -6.56
CA GLU A 274 -34.86 24.69 -7.35
C GLU A 274 -34.97 25.97 -8.18
N VAL A 275 -34.56 27.11 -7.62
CA VAL A 275 -34.51 28.38 -8.36
C VAL A 275 -33.48 28.29 -9.48
N VAL A 276 -32.28 27.74 -9.22
CA VAL A 276 -31.26 27.51 -10.26
C VAL A 276 -31.83 26.66 -11.40
N GLU A 277 -32.45 25.51 -11.10
CA GLU A 277 -33.10 24.68 -12.12
C GLU A 277 -34.17 25.46 -12.91
N GLY A 278 -34.99 26.26 -12.23
CA GLY A 278 -36.03 27.07 -12.85
C GLY A 278 -35.46 28.11 -13.83
N VAL A 279 -34.39 28.80 -13.43
CA VAL A 279 -33.70 29.80 -14.26
C VAL A 279 -32.99 29.14 -15.43
N VAL A 280 -32.30 28.02 -15.22
CA VAL A 280 -31.63 27.26 -16.30
C VAL A 280 -32.65 26.74 -17.31
N ASN A 281 -33.78 26.20 -16.86
CA ASN A 281 -34.84 25.77 -17.78
C ASN A 281 -35.45 26.95 -18.55
N ALA A 282 -35.57 28.14 -17.94
CA ALA A 282 -35.99 29.34 -18.66
C ALA A 282 -34.96 29.82 -19.68
N LEU A 283 -33.66 29.64 -19.40
CA LEU A 283 -32.58 29.91 -20.35
C LEU A 283 -32.66 28.97 -21.56
N LYS A 284 -32.86 27.66 -21.34
CA LYS A 284 -33.07 26.66 -22.41
C LYS A 284 -34.21 27.09 -23.34
N ASP A 285 -35.37 27.42 -22.76
CA ASP A 285 -36.55 27.86 -23.51
C ASP A 285 -36.29 29.15 -24.28
N PHE A 286 -35.58 30.11 -23.66
CA PHE A 286 -35.27 31.40 -24.27
C PHE A 286 -34.30 31.26 -25.45
N LEU A 287 -33.28 30.40 -25.34
CA LEU A 287 -32.31 30.18 -26.40
C LEU A 287 -32.88 29.29 -27.51
N GLY A 288 -33.79 28.37 -27.16
CA GLY A 288 -34.39 27.39 -28.07
C GLY A 288 -33.49 26.18 -28.35
N GLN A 289 -32.44 26.02 -27.55
CA GLN A 289 -31.42 24.96 -27.67
C GLN A 289 -30.96 24.58 -26.27
N SER A 290 -30.69 23.29 -26.05
CA SER A 290 -30.10 22.77 -24.80
C SER A 290 -28.59 22.60 -24.87
N GLU A 291 -28.03 22.52 -26.08
CA GLU A 291 -26.62 22.28 -26.32
C GLU A 291 -26.05 23.41 -27.20
N VAL A 292 -24.89 23.93 -26.82
CA VAL A 292 -24.22 25.05 -27.47
C VAL A 292 -22.79 24.66 -27.85
N THR A 293 -22.37 24.94 -29.07
CA THR A 293 -20.97 24.74 -29.47
C THR A 293 -20.09 25.94 -29.13
N LEU A 294 -18.79 25.73 -28.98
CA LEU A 294 -17.84 26.82 -28.73
C LEU A 294 -17.82 27.86 -29.84
N ALA A 295 -18.08 27.45 -31.08
CA ALA A 295 -18.18 28.36 -32.23
C ALA A 295 -19.38 29.33 -32.09
N ASP A 296 -20.47 28.87 -31.47
CA ASP A 296 -21.72 29.62 -31.36
C ASP A 296 -21.75 30.59 -30.17
N ILE A 297 -20.87 30.42 -29.16
CA ILE A 297 -20.87 31.25 -27.94
C ILE A 297 -20.82 32.75 -28.24
N ASN A 298 -19.94 33.17 -29.15
CA ASN A 298 -19.80 34.59 -29.50
C ASN A 298 -21.09 35.17 -30.11
N THR A 299 -21.86 34.32 -30.82
CA THR A 299 -23.16 34.71 -31.38
C THR A 299 -24.27 34.69 -30.33
N LEU A 300 -24.16 33.85 -29.30
CA LEU A 300 -25.14 33.70 -28.23
C LEU A 300 -24.95 34.69 -27.07
N LYS A 301 -23.73 35.21 -26.87
CA LYS A 301 -23.39 36.12 -25.78
C LYS A 301 -24.34 37.33 -25.65
N PRO A 302 -24.72 38.04 -26.74
CA PRO A 302 -25.70 39.13 -26.63
C PRO A 302 -27.08 38.67 -26.15
N ARG A 303 -27.51 37.46 -26.53
CA ARG A 303 -28.78 36.87 -26.06
C ARG A 303 -28.69 36.45 -24.60
N ILE A 304 -27.55 35.93 -24.17
CA ILE A 304 -27.29 35.58 -22.76
C ILE A 304 -27.33 36.85 -21.88
N ASP A 305 -26.68 37.93 -22.31
CA ASP A 305 -26.69 39.21 -21.58
C ASP A 305 -28.11 39.80 -21.50
N GLU A 306 -28.90 39.68 -22.57
CA GLU A 306 -30.32 40.04 -22.57
C GLU A 306 -31.12 39.19 -21.56
N PHE A 307 -30.91 37.87 -21.53
CA PHE A 307 -31.55 36.97 -20.58
C PHE A 307 -31.21 37.32 -19.13
N VAL A 308 -29.94 37.59 -18.82
CA VAL A 308 -29.48 37.97 -17.47
C VAL A 308 -30.16 39.27 -17.02
N LYS A 309 -30.28 40.24 -17.93
CA LYS A 309 -31.01 41.48 -17.66
C LYS A 309 -32.49 41.20 -17.37
N ILE A 310 -33.14 40.35 -18.18
CA ILE A 310 -34.51 39.90 -17.96
C ILE A 310 -34.66 39.21 -16.59
N LEU A 311 -33.73 38.32 -16.22
CA LEU A 311 -33.71 37.65 -14.92
C LEU A 311 -33.68 38.66 -13.76
N GLY A 312 -32.77 39.63 -13.79
CA GLY A 312 -32.67 40.66 -12.75
C GLY A 312 -33.94 41.52 -12.66
N GLU A 313 -34.51 41.91 -13.80
CA GLU A 313 -35.76 42.69 -13.84
C GLU A 313 -36.96 41.88 -13.30
N SER A 314 -37.08 40.60 -13.68
CA SER A 314 -38.16 39.72 -13.19
C SER A 314 -38.07 39.45 -11.69
N VAL A 315 -36.87 39.22 -11.15
CA VAL A 315 -36.70 38.99 -9.70
C VAL A 315 -37.06 40.25 -8.89
N ASN A 316 -36.69 41.44 -9.36
CA ASN A 316 -37.07 42.69 -8.69
C ASN A 316 -38.59 42.93 -8.73
N ALA A 317 -39.25 42.65 -9.86
CA ALA A 317 -40.71 42.76 -9.96
C ALA A 317 -41.41 41.73 -9.05
N LEU A 318 -40.89 40.50 -8.97
CA LEU A 318 -41.43 39.46 -8.10
C LEU A 318 -41.37 39.83 -6.62
N GLU A 319 -40.30 40.50 -6.17
CA GLU A 319 -40.22 41.00 -4.79
C GLU A 319 -41.42 41.91 -4.47
N HIS A 320 -41.75 42.84 -5.38
CA HIS A 320 -42.90 43.73 -5.20
C HIS A 320 -44.23 42.96 -5.18
N ILE A 321 -44.44 42.03 -6.12
CA ILE A 321 -45.65 41.20 -6.20
C ILE A 321 -45.85 40.35 -4.93
N VAL A 322 -44.76 39.74 -4.44
CA VAL A 322 -44.78 38.93 -3.23
C VAL A 322 -45.10 39.80 -2.02
N GLU A 323 -44.46 40.95 -1.85
CA GLU A 323 -44.74 41.85 -0.73
C GLU A 323 -46.17 42.40 -0.75
N GLU A 324 -46.75 42.69 -1.92
CA GLU A 324 -48.16 43.07 -2.06
C GLU A 324 -49.10 41.92 -1.65
N HIS A 325 -48.81 40.69 -2.09
CA HIS A 325 -49.59 39.52 -1.73
C HIS A 325 -49.52 39.22 -0.22
N LEU A 326 -48.32 39.26 0.37
CA LEU A 326 -48.11 39.10 1.81
C LEU A 326 -48.88 40.18 2.60
N SER A 327 -48.83 41.43 2.14
CA SER A 327 -49.53 42.56 2.76
C SER A 327 -51.05 42.48 2.63
N SER A 328 -51.56 41.73 1.64
CA SER A 328 -53.00 41.55 1.45
C SER A 328 -53.68 40.77 2.60
N GLY A 329 -52.91 39.94 3.33
CA GLY A 329 -53.41 39.16 4.46
C GLY A 329 -54.49 38.14 4.13
N LYS A 330 -54.73 37.83 2.84
CA LYS A 330 -55.77 36.88 2.39
C LYS A 330 -55.56 35.50 3.02
N SER A 331 -56.65 34.88 3.47
CA SER A 331 -56.70 33.49 3.92
C SER A 331 -57.02 32.61 2.72
N LEU A 332 -56.08 31.77 2.28
CA LEU A 332 -56.23 30.91 1.11
C LEU A 332 -55.57 29.55 1.36
N THR A 333 -55.94 28.53 0.59
CA THR A 333 -55.15 27.29 0.51
C THR A 333 -53.84 27.54 -0.25
N ILE A 334 -52.86 26.66 -0.09
CA ILE A 334 -51.55 26.76 -0.77
C ILE A 334 -51.73 26.87 -2.30
N GLU A 335 -52.58 26.05 -2.89
CA GLU A 335 -52.88 26.09 -4.34
C GLU A 335 -53.53 27.41 -4.77
N ASN A 336 -54.40 27.96 -3.92
CA ASN A 336 -55.02 29.26 -4.17
C ASN A 336 -54.03 30.42 -3.99
N HIS A 337 -53.05 30.31 -3.10
CA HIS A 337 -51.94 31.26 -3.02
C HIS A 337 -51.06 31.21 -4.27
N LYS A 338 -50.73 30.01 -4.78
CA LYS A 338 -50.02 29.83 -6.06
C LYS A 338 -50.78 30.50 -7.20
N SER A 339 -52.08 30.25 -7.28
CA SER A 339 -52.97 30.83 -8.30
C SER A 339 -53.06 32.35 -8.20
N ALA A 340 -53.15 32.90 -6.98
CA ALA A 340 -53.19 34.34 -6.75
C ALA A 340 -51.89 35.04 -7.17
N LEU A 341 -50.73 34.49 -6.78
CA LEU A 341 -49.42 35.01 -7.18
C LEU A 341 -49.21 34.92 -8.70
N SER A 342 -49.57 33.78 -9.30
CA SER A 342 -49.50 33.58 -10.76
C SER A 342 -50.39 34.57 -11.53
N SER A 343 -51.57 34.85 -10.99
CA SER A 343 -52.48 35.87 -11.54
C SER A 343 -51.88 37.26 -11.41
N SER A 344 -51.29 37.61 -10.26
CA SER A 344 -50.61 38.89 -10.06
C SER A 344 -49.43 39.08 -11.02
N VAL A 345 -48.62 38.04 -11.25
CA VAL A 345 -47.55 38.04 -12.26
C VAL A 345 -48.10 38.32 -13.65
N SER A 346 -49.21 37.69 -14.02
CA SER A 346 -49.81 37.82 -15.35
C SER A 346 -50.39 39.22 -15.63
N VAL A 347 -50.72 40.00 -14.59
CA VAL A 347 -51.33 41.33 -14.70
C VAL A 347 -50.34 42.46 -14.43
N HIS A 348 -49.21 42.19 -13.76
CA HIS A 348 -48.19 43.19 -13.43
C HIS A 348 -47.46 43.69 -14.70
N SER A 349 -47.43 45.01 -14.92
CA SER A 349 -46.92 45.61 -16.17
C SER A 349 -45.50 45.16 -16.53
N ASP A 350 -44.64 45.00 -15.53
CA ASP A 350 -43.21 44.78 -15.74
C ASP A 350 -42.87 43.33 -16.15
N VAL A 351 -43.74 42.36 -15.84
CA VAL A 351 -43.51 40.92 -16.07
C VAL A 351 -44.68 40.19 -16.74
N SER A 352 -45.72 40.90 -17.16
CA SER A 352 -46.95 40.30 -17.71
C SER A 352 -46.80 39.56 -19.05
N SER A 353 -45.69 39.71 -19.79
CA SER A 353 -45.53 39.09 -21.11
C SER A 353 -44.12 38.56 -21.41
N GLY A 354 -44.05 37.65 -22.39
CA GLY A 354 -42.80 37.09 -22.93
C GLY A 354 -42.00 36.26 -21.92
N THR A 355 -40.68 36.26 -22.08
CA THR A 355 -39.72 35.54 -21.23
C THR A 355 -39.80 35.96 -19.76
N LYS A 356 -40.10 37.25 -19.51
CA LYS A 356 -40.24 37.79 -18.15
C LYS A 356 -41.38 37.11 -17.38
N ASN A 357 -42.52 36.90 -18.03
CA ASN A 357 -43.66 36.18 -17.47
C ASN A 357 -43.29 34.73 -17.18
N SER A 358 -42.76 34.01 -18.19
CA SER A 358 -42.36 32.61 -18.03
C SER A 358 -41.38 32.40 -16.87
N LEU A 359 -40.35 33.25 -16.79
CA LEU A 359 -39.35 33.19 -15.73
C LEU A 359 -39.96 33.52 -14.36
N ALA A 360 -40.83 34.54 -14.28
CA ALA A 360 -41.52 34.89 -13.05
C ALA A 360 -42.45 33.75 -12.56
N MET A 361 -43.18 33.11 -13.48
CA MET A 361 -44.06 31.98 -13.19
C MET A 361 -43.27 30.76 -12.70
N LYS A 362 -42.13 30.43 -13.33
CA LYS A 362 -41.26 29.34 -12.86
C LYS A 362 -40.73 29.62 -11.45
N ILE A 363 -40.30 30.84 -11.15
CA ILE A 363 -39.84 31.21 -9.80
C ILE A 363 -40.99 31.13 -8.79
N VAL A 364 -42.20 31.62 -9.12
CA VAL A 364 -43.39 31.47 -8.26
C VAL A 364 -43.71 30.01 -7.97
N GLU A 365 -43.63 29.14 -8.97
CA GLU A 365 -43.81 27.70 -8.77
C GLU A 365 -42.81 27.13 -7.76
N ARG A 366 -41.52 27.50 -7.84
CA ARG A 366 -40.51 27.06 -6.87
C ARG A 366 -40.74 27.63 -5.47
N ILE A 367 -41.12 28.90 -5.35
CA ILE A 367 -41.52 29.51 -4.07
C ILE A 367 -42.65 28.69 -3.42
N MET A 368 -43.65 28.29 -4.22
CA MET A 368 -44.81 27.56 -3.73
C MET A 368 -44.50 26.10 -3.38
N ASN A 369 -43.52 25.47 -4.03
CA ASN A 369 -43.00 24.17 -3.62
C ASN A 369 -42.39 24.23 -2.21
N SER A 370 -41.57 25.25 -1.93
CA SER A 370 -41.01 25.48 -0.58
C SER A 370 -42.10 25.71 0.47
N VAL A 371 -43.14 26.51 0.15
CA VAL A 371 -44.31 26.68 1.03
C VAL A 371 -45.03 25.36 1.29
N SER A 372 -45.20 24.53 0.26
CA SER A 372 -45.85 23.22 0.37
C SER A 372 -45.07 22.25 1.27
N ARG A 373 -43.73 22.34 1.29
CA ARG A 373 -42.88 21.58 2.21
C ARG A 373 -43.01 22.05 3.66
N GLY A 374 -43.03 23.36 3.89
CA GLY A 374 -43.10 23.93 5.23
C GLY A 374 -44.46 23.79 5.91
N PHE A 375 -45.54 23.67 5.13
CA PHE A 375 -46.91 23.63 5.62
C PHE A 375 -47.63 22.37 5.13
N ALA A 376 -47.62 21.31 5.95
CA ALA A 376 -48.25 20.03 5.63
C ALA A 376 -49.80 20.03 5.73
N SER A 377 -50.42 21.15 6.12
CA SER A 377 -51.87 21.23 6.34
C SER A 377 -52.63 21.64 5.06
N SER A 378 -53.74 20.97 4.77
CA SER A 378 -54.68 21.36 3.71
C SER A 378 -55.57 22.56 4.11
N GLY A 379 -55.25 23.22 5.22
CA GLY A 379 -56.01 24.34 5.77
C GLY A 379 -55.79 25.63 5.00
N GLU A 380 -56.64 26.62 5.26
CA GLU A 380 -56.34 27.98 4.82
C GLU A 380 -55.23 28.57 5.68
N ILE A 381 -54.26 29.20 5.04
CA ILE A 381 -53.14 29.89 5.65
C ILE A 381 -53.30 31.37 5.30
N ARG A 382 -52.96 32.27 6.22
CA ARG A 382 -52.97 33.70 5.89
C ARG A 382 -51.70 34.06 5.15
N ALA A 383 -51.80 34.90 4.12
CA ALA A 383 -50.66 35.30 3.31
C ALA A 383 -49.49 35.84 4.16
N TRP A 384 -49.74 36.61 5.22
CA TRP A 384 -48.68 37.14 6.09
C TRP A 384 -47.95 36.07 6.93
N GLU A 385 -48.55 34.89 7.14
CA GLU A 385 -47.90 33.75 7.83
C GLU A 385 -46.82 33.11 6.93
N LEU A 386 -46.92 33.31 5.61
CA LEU A 386 -45.94 32.82 4.61
C LEU A 386 -44.73 33.76 4.44
N LYS A 387 -44.71 34.88 5.19
CA LYS A 387 -43.73 35.97 5.02
C LYS A 387 -42.28 35.51 5.15
N GLY A 388 -41.98 34.58 6.06
CA GLY A 388 -40.63 34.03 6.20
C GLY A 388 -40.21 33.30 4.93
N THR A 389 -40.88 32.19 4.62
CA THR A 389 -40.59 31.32 3.48
C THR A 389 -40.53 32.07 2.15
N MET A 390 -41.51 32.95 1.87
CA MET A 390 -41.55 33.71 0.62
C MET A 390 -40.39 34.71 0.50
N ARG A 391 -40.00 35.38 1.60
CA ARG A 391 -38.86 36.30 1.60
C ARG A 391 -37.54 35.58 1.43
N TYR A 392 -37.34 34.41 2.05
CA TYR A 392 -36.14 33.59 1.82
C TYR A 392 -36.02 33.15 0.37
N ALA A 393 -37.10 32.65 -0.22
CA ALA A 393 -37.08 32.21 -1.62
C ALA A 393 -36.78 33.37 -2.58
N ILE A 394 -37.30 34.58 -2.33
CA ILE A 394 -36.93 35.79 -3.10
C ILE A 394 -35.46 36.18 -2.87
N ALA A 395 -34.94 36.05 -1.64
CA ALA A 395 -33.53 36.30 -1.36
C ALA A 395 -32.61 35.34 -2.14
N TYR A 396 -32.96 34.04 -2.21
CA TYR A 396 -32.24 33.08 -3.06
C TYR A 396 -32.33 33.44 -4.55
N ALA A 397 -33.51 33.84 -5.05
CA ALA A 397 -33.66 34.30 -6.43
C ALA A 397 -32.79 35.52 -6.76
N LYS A 398 -32.67 36.46 -5.82
CA LYS A 398 -31.74 37.59 -5.94
C LYS A 398 -30.29 37.13 -5.97
N ARG A 399 -29.89 36.24 -5.06
CA ARG A 399 -28.54 35.67 -5.03
C ARG A 399 -28.19 34.99 -6.35
N VAL A 400 -29.08 34.12 -6.86
CA VAL A 400 -28.92 33.45 -8.17
C VAL A 400 -28.73 34.49 -9.27
N SER A 401 -29.58 35.52 -9.34
CA SER A 401 -29.46 36.56 -10.37
C SER A 401 -28.12 37.31 -10.37
N GLN A 402 -27.45 37.43 -9.21
CA GLN A 402 -26.18 38.13 -9.08
C GLN A 402 -25.01 37.32 -9.63
N TYR A 403 -24.99 35.99 -9.41
CA TYR A 403 -23.87 35.16 -9.88
C TYR A 403 -24.10 34.49 -11.24
N PHE A 404 -25.35 34.34 -11.69
CA PHE A 404 -25.72 33.51 -12.84
C PHE A 404 -24.92 33.80 -14.11
N SER A 405 -24.82 35.07 -14.53
CA SER A 405 -24.10 35.47 -15.75
C SER A 405 -22.62 35.12 -15.68
N LYS A 406 -21.99 35.44 -14.55
CA LYS A 406 -20.57 35.23 -14.32
C LYS A 406 -20.24 33.74 -14.31
N GLU A 407 -21.06 32.94 -13.63
CA GLU A 407 -20.89 31.50 -13.55
C GLU A 407 -21.22 30.79 -14.86
N LEU A 408 -22.20 31.27 -15.65
CA LEU A 408 -22.49 30.73 -16.98
C LEU A 408 -21.30 30.90 -17.92
N ASN A 409 -20.66 32.07 -17.92
CA ASN A 409 -19.46 32.31 -18.71
C ASN A 409 -18.31 31.39 -18.27
N GLN A 410 -18.08 31.27 -16.95
CA GLN A 410 -17.04 30.40 -16.40
C GLN A 410 -17.31 28.92 -16.69
N TYR A 411 -18.56 28.49 -16.58
CA TYR A 411 -19.01 27.14 -16.93
C TYR A 411 -18.67 26.81 -18.38
N ILE A 412 -19.06 27.70 -19.31
CA ILE A 412 -18.81 27.51 -20.74
C ILE A 412 -17.31 27.35 -21.00
N VAL A 413 -16.47 28.21 -20.42
CA VAL A 413 -15.00 28.17 -20.57
C VAL A 413 -14.40 26.89 -19.95
N THR A 414 -14.85 26.53 -18.75
CA THR A 414 -14.32 25.38 -17.99
C THR A 414 -14.73 24.06 -18.62
N ASN A 415 -16.01 23.90 -18.94
CA ASN A 415 -16.54 22.67 -19.52
C ASN A 415 -16.04 22.45 -20.95
N ALA A 416 -15.86 23.53 -21.72
CA ALA A 416 -15.14 23.53 -23.00
C ALA A 416 -13.76 22.91 -22.91
N ALA A 417 -12.92 23.47 -22.03
CA ALA A 417 -11.56 22.98 -21.81
C ALA A 417 -11.57 21.54 -21.31
N LYS A 418 -12.44 21.22 -20.34
CA LYS A 418 -12.58 19.88 -19.75
C LYS A 418 -12.94 18.83 -20.80
N LYS A 419 -14.01 19.05 -21.58
CA LYS A 419 -14.44 18.13 -22.64
C LYS A 419 -13.40 18.00 -23.76
N ALA A 420 -12.70 19.08 -24.11
CA ALA A 420 -11.63 19.03 -25.11
C ALA A 420 -10.48 18.12 -24.67
N PHE A 421 -9.98 18.27 -23.43
CA PHE A 421 -8.94 17.40 -22.91
C PHE A 421 -9.40 15.94 -22.79
N PHE A 422 -10.60 15.69 -22.23
CA PHE A 422 -11.05 14.30 -22.07
C PHE A 422 -11.34 13.60 -23.40
N THR A 423 -11.77 14.34 -24.43
CA THR A 423 -11.93 13.79 -25.77
C THR A 423 -10.57 13.40 -26.33
N ALA A 424 -9.59 14.30 -26.26
CA ALA A 424 -8.23 14.03 -26.73
C ALA A 424 -7.59 12.87 -25.94
N LEU A 425 -7.79 12.81 -24.62
CA LEU A 425 -7.29 11.75 -23.75
C LEU A 425 -7.90 10.37 -24.10
N ARG A 426 -9.20 10.32 -24.41
CA ARG A 426 -9.86 9.09 -24.89
C ARG A 426 -9.35 8.64 -26.26
N GLU A 427 -9.12 9.59 -27.18
CA GLU A 427 -8.53 9.27 -28.47
C GLU A 427 -7.13 8.69 -28.30
N PHE A 428 -6.33 9.25 -27.40
CA PHE A 428 -5.02 8.72 -27.04
C PHE A 428 -5.08 7.30 -26.46
N LYS A 429 -6.03 7.00 -25.55
CA LYS A 429 -6.26 5.63 -25.06
C LYS A 429 -6.56 4.66 -26.19
N ARG A 430 -7.42 5.07 -27.14
CA ARG A 430 -7.77 4.24 -28.30
C ARG A 430 -6.59 4.02 -29.24
N GLU A 431 -5.80 5.05 -29.52
CA GLU A 431 -4.58 4.94 -30.35
C GLU A 431 -3.57 3.99 -29.72
N THR A 432 -3.39 4.05 -28.40
CA THR A 432 -2.36 3.27 -27.70
C THR A 432 -2.75 1.79 -27.61
N ILE A 433 -4.01 1.47 -27.31
CA ILE A 433 -4.49 0.07 -27.17
C ILE A 433 -4.59 -0.67 -28.52
N GLN A 434 -4.55 0.04 -29.65
CA GLN A 434 -4.63 -0.59 -30.98
C GLN A 434 -3.37 -1.36 -31.38
N ASP A 435 -2.23 -1.05 -30.77
CA ASP A 435 -1.02 -1.86 -30.89
C ASP A 435 -1.11 -3.01 -29.87
N GLU A 436 -0.69 -4.24 -30.22
CA GLU A 436 -0.70 -5.38 -29.29
C GLU A 436 0.24 -5.13 -28.10
N ILE A 437 -0.28 -4.49 -27.05
CA ILE A 437 0.44 -4.16 -25.82
C ILE A 437 0.45 -5.39 -24.91
N GLY A 438 1.63 -5.72 -24.35
CA GLY A 438 1.77 -6.79 -23.37
C GLY A 438 1.00 -6.51 -22.07
N SER A 439 0.63 -7.53 -21.31
CA SER A 439 -0.17 -7.40 -20.08
C SER A 439 0.45 -6.46 -19.04
N THR A 440 1.78 -6.47 -18.89
CA THR A 440 2.51 -5.55 -18.00
C THR A 440 2.36 -4.08 -18.45
N ASP A 441 2.52 -3.84 -19.74
CA ASP A 441 2.44 -2.50 -20.33
C ASP A 441 1.01 -1.95 -20.32
N LEU A 442 0.00 -2.82 -20.45
CA LEU A 442 -1.41 -2.44 -20.35
C LEU A 442 -1.78 -2.02 -18.92
N THR A 443 -1.37 -2.79 -17.91
CA THR A 443 -1.62 -2.47 -16.50
C THR A 443 -0.95 -1.15 -16.12
N LEU A 444 0.32 -0.96 -16.49
CA LEU A 444 1.00 0.33 -16.33
C LEU A 444 0.22 1.44 -17.02
N PHE A 445 -0.12 1.26 -18.30
CA PHE A 445 -0.85 2.26 -19.06
C PHE A 445 -2.16 2.66 -18.39
N ASP A 446 -2.94 1.70 -17.85
CA ASP A 446 -4.19 1.99 -17.17
C ASP A 446 -3.98 2.78 -15.87
N PHE A 447 -2.95 2.47 -15.05
CA PHE A 447 -2.62 3.25 -13.85
C PHE A 447 -2.17 4.66 -14.20
N PHE A 448 -1.25 4.80 -15.16
CA PHE A 448 -0.82 6.11 -15.65
C PHE A 448 -2.00 6.90 -16.22
N TYR A 449 -2.84 6.27 -17.04
CA TYR A 449 -4.02 6.91 -17.61
C TYR A 449 -4.99 7.39 -16.52
N ALA A 450 -5.23 6.57 -15.50
CA ALA A 450 -6.06 6.93 -14.34
C ALA A 450 -5.47 8.13 -13.58
N GLU A 451 -4.15 8.14 -13.38
CA GLU A 451 -3.46 9.26 -12.73
C GLU A 451 -3.54 10.54 -13.57
N ILE A 452 -3.34 10.47 -14.90
CA ILE A 452 -3.53 11.62 -15.81
C ILE A 452 -4.95 12.16 -15.66
N HIS A 453 -5.94 11.27 -15.67
CA HIS A 453 -7.34 11.62 -15.56
C HIS A 453 -7.64 12.29 -14.21
N ALA A 454 -7.06 11.78 -13.12
CA ALA A 454 -7.18 12.34 -11.78
C ALA A 454 -6.52 13.73 -11.68
N GLN A 455 -5.26 13.86 -12.13
CA GLN A 455 -4.50 15.12 -12.11
C GLN A 455 -5.12 16.19 -13.00
N LEU A 456 -5.69 15.81 -14.15
CA LEU A 456 -6.42 16.73 -15.01
C LEU A 456 -7.66 17.28 -14.30
N ASN A 457 -8.46 16.41 -13.68
CA ASN A 457 -9.60 16.85 -12.86
C ASN A 457 -9.15 17.72 -11.69
N ALA A 458 -8.08 17.33 -11.00
CA ALA A 458 -7.51 18.10 -9.89
C ALA A 458 -7.05 19.49 -10.32
N ALA A 459 -6.41 19.63 -11.49
CA ALA A 459 -6.00 20.92 -12.02
C ALA A 459 -7.20 21.84 -12.30
N PHE A 460 -8.27 21.33 -12.93
CA PHE A 460 -9.51 22.09 -13.13
C PHE A 460 -10.20 22.46 -11.82
N SER A 461 -10.29 21.51 -10.88
CA SER A 461 -10.86 21.73 -9.55
C SER A 461 -10.05 22.77 -8.76
N LYS A 462 -8.72 22.76 -8.86
CA LYS A 462 -7.84 23.74 -8.24
C LYS A 462 -8.11 25.15 -8.76
N GLU A 463 -8.23 25.31 -10.08
CA GLU A 463 -8.58 26.61 -10.67
C GLU A 463 -9.97 27.10 -10.24
N ALA A 464 -10.94 26.19 -10.16
CA ALA A 464 -12.28 26.50 -9.69
C ALA A 464 -12.27 26.90 -8.20
N PHE A 465 -11.48 26.21 -7.37
CA PHE A 465 -11.30 26.51 -5.95
C PHE A 465 -10.59 27.86 -5.74
N GLU A 466 -9.53 28.13 -6.49
CA GLU A 466 -8.78 29.41 -6.46
C GLU A 466 -9.66 30.59 -6.92
N GLY A 467 -10.79 30.32 -7.57
CA GLY A 467 -11.69 31.34 -8.11
C GLY A 467 -11.06 32.13 -9.25
N SER A 468 -10.14 31.50 -9.99
CA SER A 468 -9.48 32.12 -11.15
C SER A 468 -10.47 32.30 -12.29
N HIS A 469 -10.51 33.52 -12.84
CA HIS A 469 -11.39 33.86 -13.96
C HIS A 469 -10.60 33.93 -15.26
N TYR A 470 -11.11 33.25 -16.27
CA TYR A 470 -10.46 33.15 -17.58
C TYR A 470 -11.35 33.76 -18.65
N GLU A 471 -10.78 34.61 -19.50
CA GLU A 471 -11.52 35.24 -20.59
C GLU A 471 -11.75 34.27 -21.77
N ASP A 472 -10.87 33.28 -21.93
CA ASP A 472 -10.88 32.30 -23.02
C ASP A 472 -10.47 30.92 -22.51
N PHE A 473 -11.08 29.87 -23.06
CA PHE A 473 -10.76 28.47 -22.75
C PHE A 473 -9.32 28.11 -23.10
N LYS A 474 -8.72 28.76 -24.10
CA LYS A 474 -7.30 28.57 -24.44
C LYS A 474 -6.37 28.94 -23.28
N GLN A 475 -6.66 30.06 -22.61
CA GLN A 475 -5.87 30.49 -21.45
C GLN A 475 -5.97 29.47 -20.31
N LEU A 476 -7.18 28.98 -20.03
CA LEU A 476 -7.40 27.94 -19.03
C LEU A 476 -6.66 26.64 -19.42
N MET A 477 -6.71 26.22 -20.69
CA MET A 477 -5.98 25.03 -21.15
C MET A 477 -4.46 25.21 -21.05
N ASP A 478 -3.91 26.38 -21.34
CA ASP A 478 -2.47 26.65 -21.20
C ASP A 478 -2.03 26.58 -19.73
N VAL A 479 -2.86 27.05 -18.81
CA VAL A 479 -2.61 26.94 -17.36
C VAL A 479 -2.71 25.50 -16.90
N VAL A 480 -3.79 24.80 -17.23
CA VAL A 480 -4.01 23.40 -16.86
C VAL A 480 -2.92 22.49 -17.44
N THR A 481 -2.49 22.70 -18.69
CA THR A 481 -1.39 21.93 -19.30
C THR A 481 -0.08 22.14 -18.54
N ARG A 482 0.23 23.38 -18.15
CA ARG A 482 1.44 23.67 -17.35
C ARG A 482 1.37 23.02 -15.98
N LYS A 483 0.24 23.14 -15.27
CA LYS A 483 0.01 22.48 -13.97
C LYS A 483 0.14 20.96 -14.10
N LEU A 484 -0.42 20.37 -15.16
CA LEU A 484 -0.33 18.94 -15.42
C LEU A 484 1.13 18.51 -15.68
N ILE A 485 1.87 19.24 -16.53
CA ILE A 485 3.31 18.97 -16.75
C ILE A 485 4.12 19.11 -15.45
N GLU A 486 3.81 20.07 -14.61
CA GLU A 486 4.46 20.26 -13.30
C GLU A 486 4.14 19.10 -12.35
N SER A 487 2.87 18.72 -12.21
CA SER A 487 2.45 17.55 -11.40
C SER A 487 3.11 16.26 -11.90
N PHE A 488 3.17 16.04 -13.22
CA PHE A 488 3.81 14.86 -13.80
C PHE A 488 5.31 14.76 -13.53
N LYS A 489 6.02 15.89 -13.38
CA LYS A 489 7.43 15.87 -13.00
C LYS A 489 7.66 15.45 -11.54
N THR A 490 6.61 15.49 -10.72
CA THR A 490 6.69 15.20 -9.28
C THR A 490 6.09 13.86 -8.90
N ILE A 491 5.34 13.22 -9.80
CA ILE A 491 4.75 11.91 -9.56
C ILE A 491 5.84 10.86 -9.80
N ASP A 492 6.21 10.14 -8.74
CA ASP A 492 6.95 8.89 -8.88
C ASP A 492 5.95 7.78 -9.21
N VAL A 493 6.23 7.02 -10.26
CA VAL A 493 5.32 5.97 -10.73
C VAL A 493 5.34 4.79 -9.77
N TRP A 494 6.42 4.64 -9.00
CA TRP A 494 6.48 3.70 -7.88
C TRP A 494 5.50 4.05 -6.77
N ASP A 495 5.08 5.32 -6.63
CA ASP A 495 4.02 5.72 -5.70
C ASP A 495 2.62 5.32 -6.21
N LEU A 496 2.46 5.07 -7.52
CA LEU A 496 1.20 4.64 -8.14
C LEU A 496 1.02 3.12 -8.11
N ILE A 497 2.11 2.38 -7.94
CA ILE A 497 2.14 0.92 -8.03
C ILE A 497 2.39 0.33 -6.64
N GLY A 498 1.32 -0.08 -5.97
CA GLY A 498 1.42 -0.84 -4.74
C GLY A 498 1.97 -2.25 -4.95
N PHE A 499 2.36 -2.90 -3.85
CA PHE A 499 2.79 -4.29 -3.82
C PHE A 499 1.79 -5.25 -4.51
N GLU A 500 0.49 -5.06 -4.24
CA GLU A 500 -0.57 -5.91 -4.81
C GLU A 500 -0.58 -5.89 -6.34
N ASN A 501 -0.24 -4.75 -6.94
CA ASN A 501 -0.19 -4.59 -8.39
C ASN A 501 0.97 -5.38 -9.01
N VAL A 502 2.14 -5.39 -8.34
CA VAL A 502 3.31 -6.19 -8.76
C VAL A 502 3.00 -7.68 -8.64
N ALA A 503 2.36 -8.09 -7.54
CA ALA A 503 1.91 -9.46 -7.35
C ALA A 503 0.90 -9.86 -8.44
N GLU A 504 -0.08 -9.01 -8.79
CA GLU A 504 -1.04 -9.30 -9.86
C GLU A 504 -0.36 -9.45 -11.24
N ILE A 505 0.61 -8.60 -11.55
CA ILE A 505 1.42 -8.71 -12.78
C ILE A 505 2.18 -10.04 -12.80
N ALA A 506 2.79 -10.43 -11.68
CA ALA A 506 3.49 -11.71 -11.56
C ALA A 506 2.52 -12.90 -11.72
N ARG A 507 1.33 -12.87 -11.11
CA ARG A 507 0.28 -13.90 -11.27
C ARG A 507 -0.12 -14.06 -12.73
N LYS A 508 -0.39 -12.95 -13.42
CA LYS A 508 -0.75 -12.95 -14.85
C LYS A 508 0.34 -13.57 -15.72
N GLU A 509 1.60 -13.28 -15.44
CA GLU A 509 2.74 -13.86 -16.16
C GLU A 509 2.90 -15.36 -15.88
N ILE A 510 2.77 -15.78 -14.61
CA ILE A 510 2.79 -17.21 -14.23
C ILE A 510 1.65 -17.95 -14.96
N ALA A 511 0.45 -17.37 -14.99
CA ALA A 511 -0.67 -17.93 -15.73
C ALA A 511 -0.41 -18.04 -17.23
N LEU A 512 0.19 -17.03 -17.86
CA LEU A 512 0.55 -17.08 -19.28
C LEU A 512 1.59 -18.17 -19.58
N LYS A 513 2.65 -18.27 -18.76
CA LYS A 513 3.77 -19.20 -18.96
C LYS A 513 3.41 -20.65 -18.64
N TYR A 514 2.51 -20.87 -17.68
CA TYR A 514 2.21 -22.19 -17.10
C TYR A 514 0.76 -22.65 -17.29
N SER A 515 -0.02 -21.98 -18.15
CA SER A 515 -1.36 -22.43 -18.53
C SER A 515 -1.31 -23.61 -19.50
N VAL A 516 -2.24 -24.55 -19.31
CA VAL A 516 -2.48 -25.63 -20.27
C VAL A 516 -3.46 -25.12 -21.34
N ALA A 517 -3.02 -25.15 -22.60
CA ALA A 517 -3.66 -24.49 -23.75
C ALA A 517 -5.17 -24.79 -23.98
N ASP A 518 -5.70 -25.86 -23.39
CA ASP A 518 -7.08 -26.32 -23.61
C ASP A 518 -8.03 -26.14 -22.41
N PHE A 519 -7.54 -25.76 -21.21
CA PHE A 519 -8.37 -25.84 -19.98
C PHE A 519 -8.30 -24.66 -19.01
N GLU A 520 -7.56 -23.58 -19.29
CA GLU A 520 -7.32 -22.48 -18.34
C GLU A 520 -6.84 -22.94 -16.95
N LYS A 521 -6.35 -24.18 -16.83
CA LYS A 521 -5.77 -24.73 -15.60
C LYS A 521 -4.26 -24.59 -15.64
N LEU A 522 -3.69 -24.19 -14.51
CA LEU A 522 -2.25 -24.09 -14.28
C LEU A 522 -1.62 -25.47 -14.12
N THR A 523 -0.36 -25.61 -14.55
CA THR A 523 0.48 -26.75 -14.18
C THR A 523 0.80 -26.77 -12.68
N GLU A 524 1.17 -27.93 -12.11
CA GLU A 524 1.58 -28.04 -10.69
C GLU A 524 2.72 -27.06 -10.34
N HIS A 525 3.65 -26.83 -11.27
CA HIS A 525 4.73 -25.85 -11.14
C HIS A 525 4.21 -24.41 -11.08
N GLY A 526 3.24 -24.06 -11.94
CA GLY A 526 2.58 -22.75 -11.90
C GLY A 526 1.76 -22.53 -10.62
N GLN A 527 1.07 -23.57 -10.14
CA GLN A 527 0.32 -23.51 -8.89
C GLN A 527 1.23 -23.27 -7.69
N ALA A 528 2.39 -23.95 -7.63
CA ALA A 528 3.38 -23.76 -6.57
C ALA A 528 3.96 -22.33 -6.55
N LEU A 529 4.22 -21.73 -7.71
CA LEU A 529 4.69 -20.35 -7.81
C LEU A 529 3.62 -19.34 -7.33
N ILE A 530 2.34 -19.57 -7.64
CA ILE A 530 1.25 -18.70 -7.15
C ILE A 530 1.10 -18.82 -5.64
N THR A 531 1.12 -20.04 -5.08
CA THR A 531 1.05 -20.24 -3.63
C THR A 531 2.18 -19.52 -2.91
N LEU A 532 3.41 -19.61 -3.41
CA LEU A 532 4.57 -18.95 -2.82
C LEU A 532 4.49 -17.40 -2.94
N LEU A 533 3.91 -16.90 -4.03
CA LEU A 533 3.62 -15.47 -4.18
C LEU A 533 2.55 -14.99 -3.19
N ASP A 534 1.49 -15.77 -2.98
CA ASP A 534 0.42 -15.48 -2.01
C ASP A 534 0.93 -15.51 -0.55
N GLU A 535 1.80 -16.48 -0.22
CA GLU A 535 2.48 -16.56 1.09
C GLU A 535 3.29 -15.28 1.37
N PHE A 536 4.07 -14.81 0.39
CA PHE A 536 4.82 -13.55 0.55
C PHE A 536 3.92 -12.33 0.66
N GLN A 537 2.80 -12.29 -0.09
CA GLN A 537 1.83 -11.20 0.03
C GLN A 537 1.27 -11.13 1.44
N ASN A 538 0.81 -12.25 1.97
CA ASN A 538 0.30 -12.36 3.34
C ASN A 538 1.35 -11.97 4.39
N LEU A 539 2.62 -12.37 4.18
CA LEU A 539 3.72 -12.00 5.08
C LEU A 539 3.87 -10.46 5.19
N VAL A 540 3.85 -9.75 4.05
CA VAL A 540 4.07 -8.30 4.00
C VAL A 540 2.83 -7.50 4.42
N SER A 541 1.64 -7.89 3.96
CA SER A 541 0.42 -7.12 4.23
C SER A 541 -0.14 -7.34 5.63
N ASP A 542 0.01 -8.56 6.18
CA ASP A 542 -0.74 -8.97 7.37
C ASP A 542 0.21 -9.36 8.52
N ILE A 543 1.19 -10.24 8.27
CA ILE A 543 2.03 -10.80 9.33
C ILE A 543 3.00 -9.74 9.90
N ILE A 544 3.78 -9.08 9.05
CA ILE A 544 4.80 -8.10 9.48
C ILE A 544 4.17 -6.95 10.30
N PRO A 545 3.08 -6.31 9.84
CA PRO A 545 2.38 -5.29 10.63
C PRO A 545 1.88 -5.83 11.98
N ASP A 546 1.29 -7.04 12.01
CA ASP A 546 0.78 -7.64 13.25
C ASP A 546 1.90 -8.04 14.22
N VAL A 547 3.06 -8.49 13.73
CA VAL A 547 4.27 -8.69 14.57
C VAL A 547 4.68 -7.37 15.20
N ALA A 548 4.81 -6.31 14.39
CA ALA A 548 5.24 -5.00 14.87
C ALA A 548 4.29 -4.39 15.90
N ASP A 549 2.98 -4.43 15.61
CA ASP A 549 1.94 -3.94 16.51
C ASP A 549 1.90 -4.76 17.81
N THR A 550 2.08 -6.08 17.74
CA THR A 550 2.13 -6.93 18.93
C THR A 550 3.33 -6.61 19.81
N LEU A 551 4.54 -6.55 19.22
CA LEU A 551 5.80 -6.31 19.93
C LEU A 551 5.86 -4.91 20.57
N LEU A 552 5.27 -3.91 19.91
CA LEU A 552 5.19 -2.54 20.42
C LEU A 552 3.89 -2.24 21.17
N SER A 553 3.00 -3.21 21.35
CA SER A 553 1.74 -2.97 22.05
C SER A 553 1.99 -2.50 23.49
N LYS A 554 1.33 -1.41 23.91
CA LYS A 554 1.42 -0.89 25.28
C LYS A 554 1.20 -1.95 26.36
N PRO A 555 0.22 -2.88 26.25
CA PRO A 555 0.05 -3.95 27.22
C PRO A 555 1.26 -4.86 27.36
N LEU A 556 1.93 -5.19 26.25
CA LEU A 556 3.12 -6.05 26.26
C LEU A 556 4.31 -5.30 26.85
N ILE A 557 4.60 -4.09 26.35
CA ILE A 557 5.71 -3.26 26.84
C ILE A 557 5.58 -2.99 28.34
N ARG A 558 4.36 -2.69 28.84
CA ARG A 558 4.11 -2.53 30.28
C ARG A 558 4.53 -3.77 31.06
N ARG A 559 4.13 -4.97 30.60
CA ARG A 559 4.46 -6.25 31.23
C ARG A 559 5.96 -6.53 31.23
N ILE A 560 6.63 -6.29 30.09
CA ILE A 560 8.07 -6.46 29.95
C ILE A 560 8.80 -5.54 30.93
N ILE A 561 8.45 -4.25 30.96
CA ILE A 561 9.08 -3.28 31.85
C ILE A 561 8.83 -3.64 33.32
N ASP A 562 7.61 -4.04 33.69
CA ASP A 562 7.29 -4.45 35.06
C ASP A 562 8.19 -5.62 35.52
N LYS A 563 8.38 -6.62 34.67
CA LYS A 563 9.26 -7.76 34.95
C LYS A 563 10.74 -7.40 34.98
N MET A 564 11.22 -6.60 34.02
CA MET A 564 12.60 -6.12 34.02
C MET A 564 12.94 -5.40 35.34
N LEU A 565 11.99 -4.62 35.87
CA LEU A 565 12.15 -3.92 37.15
C LEU A 565 12.04 -4.84 38.36
N SER A 566 11.11 -5.81 38.37
CA SER A 566 10.89 -6.69 39.53
C SER A 566 11.85 -7.88 39.61
N GLU A 567 12.20 -8.46 38.47
CA GLU A 567 12.99 -9.70 38.34
C GLU A 567 14.43 -9.45 37.89
N GLN A 568 14.80 -8.21 37.55
CA GLN A 568 16.12 -7.81 37.04
C GLN A 568 16.54 -8.58 35.77
N THR A 569 15.57 -8.92 34.93
CA THR A 569 15.79 -9.55 33.62
C THR A 569 16.16 -8.50 32.56
N ASN A 570 16.76 -8.96 31.45
CA ASN A 570 17.09 -8.08 30.32
C ASN A 570 15.93 -8.04 29.30
N LEU A 571 15.91 -7.00 28.47
CA LEU A 571 14.85 -6.76 27.49
C LEU A 571 14.69 -7.92 26.49
N ILE A 572 15.80 -8.46 25.99
CA ILE A 572 15.80 -9.53 24.98
C ILE A 572 15.15 -10.81 25.54
N THR A 573 15.49 -11.23 26.76
CA THR A 573 14.95 -12.47 27.34
C THR A 573 13.43 -12.37 27.52
N GLU A 574 12.92 -11.20 27.92
CA GLU A 574 11.48 -10.99 28.07
C GLU A 574 10.76 -10.88 26.71
N LEU A 575 11.42 -10.37 25.67
CA LEU A 575 10.90 -10.38 24.30
C LEU A 575 10.84 -11.80 23.72
N GLU A 576 11.93 -12.57 23.83
CA GLU A 576 11.97 -13.99 23.43
C GLU A 576 10.85 -14.77 24.13
N ALA A 577 10.72 -14.63 25.46
CA ALA A 577 9.66 -15.28 26.23
C ALA A 577 8.25 -14.80 25.86
N ALA A 578 8.08 -13.53 25.47
CA ALA A 578 6.81 -13.00 25.01
C ALA A 578 6.39 -13.57 23.64
N VAL A 579 7.34 -13.74 22.72
CA VAL A 579 7.10 -14.33 21.40
C VAL A 579 6.81 -15.83 21.52
N GLU A 580 7.58 -16.56 22.33
CA GLU A 580 7.33 -17.98 22.61
C GLU A 580 6.00 -18.21 23.35
N GLY A 581 5.63 -17.28 24.24
CA GLY A 581 4.38 -17.30 24.99
C GLY A 581 3.16 -16.73 24.26
N ALA A 582 3.32 -16.21 23.03
CA ALA A 582 2.21 -15.76 22.20
C ALA A 582 1.41 -16.99 21.72
N GLY A 583 0.13 -17.07 22.10
CA GLY A 583 -0.78 -18.22 21.92
C GLY A 583 -1.05 -18.62 20.47
N GLU A 584 -2.32 -18.69 20.04
CA GLU A 584 -2.75 -19.14 18.70
C GLU A 584 -2.31 -18.16 17.57
N ARG A 585 -1.00 -18.00 17.34
CA ARG A 585 -0.42 -17.30 16.19
C ARG A 585 0.13 -18.31 15.17
N PRO A 586 0.06 -18.02 13.86
CA PRO A 586 0.66 -18.87 12.83
C PRO A 586 2.16 -19.11 13.04
N ASP A 587 2.69 -20.25 12.58
CA ASP A 587 4.12 -20.55 12.71
C ASP A 587 5.00 -19.55 11.94
N GLU A 588 4.52 -19.03 10.80
CA GLU A 588 5.17 -17.97 10.02
C GLU A 588 5.33 -16.68 10.82
N TRP A 589 4.29 -16.29 11.58
CA TRP A 589 4.34 -15.13 12.48
C TRP A 589 5.39 -15.31 13.56
N ARG A 590 5.45 -16.50 14.18
CA ARG A 590 6.42 -16.79 15.25
C ARG A 590 7.84 -16.79 14.70
N LYS A 591 8.06 -17.35 13.51
CA LYS A 591 9.36 -17.35 12.82
C LYS A 591 9.83 -15.92 12.58
N GLU A 592 8.98 -15.07 11.99
CA GLU A 592 9.32 -13.67 11.69
C GLU A 592 9.62 -12.87 12.98
N ALA A 593 8.78 -13.02 14.02
CA ALA A 593 8.98 -12.36 15.30
C ALA A 593 10.31 -12.77 15.98
N LEU A 594 10.69 -14.05 15.91
CA LEU A 594 11.97 -14.54 16.44
C LEU A 594 13.17 -14.02 15.64
N GLU A 595 13.08 -13.96 14.30
CA GLU A 595 14.11 -13.36 13.44
C GLU A 595 14.37 -11.90 13.83
N TRP A 596 13.31 -11.14 14.14
CA TRP A 596 13.45 -9.74 14.57
C TRP A 596 14.10 -9.62 15.95
N VAL A 597 13.72 -10.48 16.89
CA VAL A 597 14.33 -10.50 18.23
C VAL A 597 15.82 -10.88 18.16
N GLU A 598 16.19 -11.84 17.30
CA GLU A 598 17.59 -12.21 17.07
C GLU A 598 18.38 -11.09 16.39
N SER A 599 17.83 -10.46 15.35
CA SER A 599 18.43 -9.30 14.71
C SER A 599 18.67 -8.16 15.72
N PHE A 600 17.66 -7.85 16.54
CA PHE A 600 17.75 -6.83 17.58
C PHE A 600 18.81 -7.16 18.64
N LYS A 601 18.92 -8.43 19.03
CA LYS A 601 19.95 -8.93 19.94
C LYS A 601 21.37 -8.69 19.40
N THR A 602 21.58 -8.81 18.09
CA THR A 602 22.89 -8.51 17.47
C THR A 602 23.19 -7.02 17.36
N ALA A 603 22.16 -6.16 17.35
CA ALA A 603 22.28 -4.71 17.21
C ALA A 603 22.52 -3.98 18.55
N LEU A 604 22.23 -4.63 19.69
CA LEU A 604 22.41 -4.06 21.02
C LEU A 604 23.89 -4.11 21.47
N ASP A 605 24.38 -3.00 22.01
CA ASP A 605 25.68 -2.91 22.68
C ASP A 605 25.51 -3.08 24.20
N ASP A 606 26.39 -3.86 24.83
CA ASP A 606 26.44 -4.08 26.29
C ASP A 606 26.61 -2.78 27.09
N SER A 607 27.04 -1.69 26.44
CA SER A 607 27.18 -0.36 27.03
C SER A 607 25.88 0.47 27.12
N MET A 608 24.80 0.04 26.45
CA MET A 608 23.53 0.78 26.42
C MET A 608 22.74 0.69 27.73
N THR A 609 22.13 1.80 28.15
CA THR A 609 21.19 1.80 29.29
C THR A 609 19.83 1.23 28.88
N ASN A 610 19.03 0.75 29.84
CA ASN A 610 17.67 0.21 29.57
C ASN A 610 16.77 1.16 28.75
N PRO A 611 16.72 2.49 29.03
CA PRO A 611 16.00 3.45 28.18
C PRO A 611 16.51 3.50 26.73
N GLN A 612 17.83 3.41 26.53
CA GLN A 612 18.43 3.42 25.19
C GLN A 612 18.10 2.14 24.43
N ALA A 613 18.13 0.98 25.09
CA ALA A 613 17.73 -0.29 24.50
C ALA A 613 16.23 -0.28 24.08
N LEU A 614 15.34 0.23 24.94
CA LEU A 614 13.91 0.38 24.60
C LEU A 614 13.69 1.36 23.44
N LEU A 615 14.45 2.45 23.38
CA LEU A 615 14.42 3.38 22.25
C LEU A 615 14.91 2.72 20.95
N ALA A 616 15.98 1.93 21.04
CA ALA A 616 16.54 1.20 19.90
C ALA A 616 15.54 0.16 19.37
N LEU A 617 14.83 -0.56 20.25
CA LEU A 617 13.75 -1.48 19.87
C LEU A 617 12.67 -0.75 19.09
N LEU A 618 12.21 0.39 19.61
CA LEU A 618 11.18 1.20 18.99
C LEU A 618 11.62 1.68 17.60
N ASN A 619 12.82 2.25 17.48
CA ASN A 619 13.37 2.69 16.20
C ASN A 619 13.50 1.54 15.20
N SER A 620 14.06 0.40 15.62
CA SER A 620 14.32 -0.75 14.75
C SER A 620 13.02 -1.33 14.17
N ILE A 621 11.98 -1.50 14.98
CA ILE A 621 10.69 -2.04 14.48
C ILE A 621 10.05 -1.08 13.48
N HIS A 622 10.08 0.23 13.73
CA HIS A 622 9.53 1.23 12.80
C HIS A 622 10.34 1.38 11.50
N GLU A 623 11.64 1.10 11.56
CA GLU A 623 12.53 1.04 10.39
C GLU A 623 12.23 -0.21 9.55
N ILE A 624 12.15 -1.39 10.18
CA ILE A 624 11.81 -2.65 9.51
C ILE A 624 10.46 -2.54 8.78
N VAL A 625 9.41 -2.04 9.45
CA VAL A 625 8.09 -1.85 8.81
C VAL A 625 8.16 -0.80 7.69
N GLY A 626 8.97 0.25 7.85
CA GLY A 626 9.16 1.25 6.82
C GLY A 626 9.82 0.72 5.56
N GLU A 627 10.77 -0.21 5.69
CA GLU A 627 11.51 -0.81 4.57
C GLU A 627 10.72 -1.94 3.90
N THR A 628 10.03 -2.77 4.68
CA THR A 628 9.38 -4.02 4.22
C THR A 628 8.09 -3.86 3.42
N VAL A 629 7.41 -2.71 3.53
CA VAL A 629 6.11 -2.47 2.84
C VAL A 629 6.32 -1.90 1.42
N THR A 630 7.57 -1.71 0.97
CA THR A 630 7.88 -1.18 -0.37
C THR A 630 7.80 -2.25 -1.47
N PRO A 631 7.45 -1.92 -2.73
CA PRO A 631 7.48 -2.88 -3.84
C PRO A 631 8.84 -3.58 -4.06
N SER A 632 9.95 -2.91 -3.72
CA SER A 632 11.31 -3.46 -3.75
C SER A 632 11.56 -4.53 -2.68
N ALA A 633 10.91 -4.42 -1.51
CA ALA A 633 11.14 -5.31 -0.39
C ALA A 633 10.81 -6.77 -0.69
N MET A 634 9.82 -7.04 -1.57
CA MET A 634 9.48 -8.40 -1.97
C MET A 634 10.59 -9.04 -2.80
N VAL A 635 11.20 -8.27 -3.70
CA VAL A 635 12.32 -8.75 -4.51
C VAL A 635 13.52 -9.01 -3.62
N ASP A 636 13.79 -8.10 -2.67
CA ASP A 636 14.86 -8.25 -1.70
C ASP A 636 14.61 -9.45 -0.77
N ARG A 637 13.37 -9.71 -0.35
CA ARG A 637 13.01 -10.87 0.50
C ARG A 637 13.02 -12.18 -0.28
N ALA A 638 12.46 -12.22 -1.50
CA ALA A 638 12.54 -13.39 -2.38
C ALA A 638 13.99 -13.72 -2.73
N LYS A 639 14.83 -12.69 -2.90
CA LYS A 639 16.26 -12.84 -3.06
C LYS A 639 16.93 -13.36 -1.79
N PHE A 640 16.64 -12.77 -0.63
CA PHE A 640 17.18 -13.24 0.65
C PHE A 640 16.85 -14.71 0.91
N GLU A 641 15.59 -15.11 0.73
CA GLU A 641 15.11 -16.49 0.93
C GLU A 641 15.69 -17.47 -0.11
N ALA A 642 15.92 -17.01 -1.35
CA ALA A 642 16.62 -17.79 -2.38
C ALA A 642 18.11 -17.95 -2.05
N ASP A 643 18.78 -16.86 -1.68
CA ASP A 643 20.21 -16.83 -1.36
C ASP A 643 20.49 -17.66 -0.09
N GLN A 644 19.62 -17.62 0.92
CA GLN A 644 19.73 -18.44 2.14
C GLN A 644 19.63 -19.93 1.82
N ARG A 645 18.61 -20.35 1.03
CA ARG A 645 18.46 -21.76 0.62
C ARG A 645 19.59 -22.22 -0.30
N GLU A 646 20.12 -21.34 -1.14
CA GLU A 646 21.29 -21.63 -1.97
C GLU A 646 22.54 -21.83 -1.09
N GLN A 647 22.74 -21.00 -0.07
CA GLN A 647 23.83 -21.17 0.89
C GLN A 647 23.72 -22.50 1.67
N GLU A 648 22.53 -22.87 2.12
CA GLU A 648 22.30 -24.16 2.77
C GLU A 648 22.60 -25.34 1.84
N TYR A 649 22.21 -25.24 0.57
CA TYR A 649 22.52 -26.25 -0.45
C TYR A 649 24.03 -26.35 -0.67
N MET A 650 24.72 -25.22 -0.84
CA MET A 650 26.16 -25.16 -1.02
C MET A 650 26.91 -25.73 0.19
N ALA A 651 26.44 -25.49 1.42
CA ALA A 651 27.00 -26.09 2.62
C ALA A 651 26.87 -27.62 2.61
N ARG A 652 25.72 -28.17 2.19
CA ARG A 652 25.53 -29.63 2.02
C ARG A 652 26.44 -30.20 0.93
N VAL A 653 26.61 -29.48 -0.18
CA VAL A 653 27.52 -29.88 -1.26
C VAL A 653 28.97 -29.87 -0.80
N GLN A 654 29.43 -28.87 -0.05
CA GLN A 654 30.79 -28.84 0.50
C GLN A 654 31.07 -30.01 1.45
N VAL A 655 30.10 -30.39 2.29
CA VAL A 655 30.23 -31.58 3.14
C VAL A 655 30.36 -32.84 2.28
N TRP A 656 29.55 -32.97 1.23
CA TRP A 656 29.62 -34.08 0.28
C TRP A 656 30.95 -34.13 -0.51
N GLU A 657 31.46 -32.99 -0.98
CA GLU A 657 32.75 -32.89 -1.67
C GLU A 657 33.90 -33.32 -0.77
N ASN A 658 33.87 -32.91 0.50
CA ASN A 658 34.85 -33.33 1.50
C ASN A 658 34.80 -34.85 1.75
N GLN A 659 33.60 -35.44 1.83
CA GLN A 659 33.44 -36.90 1.95
C GLN A 659 33.97 -37.64 0.71
N CYS A 660 33.67 -37.14 -0.49
CA CYS A 660 34.17 -37.73 -1.73
C CYS A 660 35.70 -37.65 -1.81
N ARG A 661 36.30 -36.55 -1.37
CA ARG A 661 37.76 -36.39 -1.32
C ARG A 661 38.43 -37.39 -0.37
N VAL A 662 37.83 -37.66 0.78
CA VAL A 662 38.33 -38.67 1.73
C VAL A 662 38.26 -40.07 1.11
N ILE A 663 37.14 -40.42 0.47
CA ILE A 663 36.98 -41.70 -0.23
C ILE A 663 38.00 -41.83 -1.37
N GLU A 664 38.26 -40.76 -2.13
CA GLU A 664 39.25 -40.78 -3.22
C GLU A 664 40.67 -41.01 -2.71
N GLN A 665 41.04 -40.41 -1.56
CA GLN A 665 42.34 -40.67 -0.92
C GLN A 665 42.49 -42.14 -0.47
N GLU A 666 41.42 -42.75 0.02
CA GLU A 666 41.40 -44.18 0.37
C GLU A 666 41.51 -45.06 -0.90
N ASN A 667 40.82 -44.68 -1.98
CA ASN A 667 40.86 -45.38 -3.27
C ASN A 667 42.24 -45.27 -3.95
N GLU A 668 42.95 -44.15 -3.81
CA GLU A 668 44.34 -44.03 -4.27
C GLU A 668 45.26 -45.06 -3.60
N ALA A 669 45.11 -45.28 -2.29
CA ALA A 669 45.88 -46.30 -1.58
C ALA A 669 45.52 -47.73 -2.03
N ILE A 670 44.24 -47.98 -2.34
CA ILE A 670 43.75 -49.26 -2.89
C ILE A 670 44.33 -49.49 -4.30
N ARG A 671 44.31 -48.47 -5.17
CA ARG A 671 44.91 -48.54 -6.52
C ARG A 671 46.42 -48.79 -6.47
N ALA A 672 47.13 -48.11 -5.58
CA ALA A 672 48.56 -48.33 -5.37
C ALA A 672 48.85 -49.77 -4.89
N HIS A 673 48.07 -50.30 -3.95
CA HIS A 673 48.19 -51.68 -3.48
C HIS A 673 47.96 -52.71 -4.59
N ASN A 674 46.91 -52.53 -5.39
CA ASN A 674 46.61 -53.40 -6.53
C ASN A 674 47.70 -53.30 -7.62
N SER A 675 48.27 -52.10 -7.84
CA SER A 675 49.40 -51.91 -8.77
C SER A 675 50.66 -52.66 -8.33
N ILE A 676 51.01 -52.60 -7.04
CA ILE A 676 52.17 -53.33 -6.48
C ILE A 676 51.99 -54.84 -6.66
N ARG A 677 50.77 -55.34 -6.44
CA ARG A 677 50.42 -56.75 -6.67
C ARG A 677 50.67 -57.16 -8.13
N GLU A 678 50.18 -56.38 -9.08
CA GLU A 678 50.37 -56.66 -10.51
C GLU A 678 51.86 -56.58 -10.92
N GLU A 679 52.61 -55.63 -10.38
CA GLU A 679 54.04 -55.50 -10.63
C GLU A 679 54.82 -56.72 -10.11
N MET A 680 54.53 -57.21 -8.91
CA MET A 680 55.15 -58.43 -8.36
C MET A 680 54.80 -59.69 -9.16
N LEU A 681 53.56 -59.81 -9.62
CA LEU A 681 53.15 -60.92 -10.50
C LEU A 681 53.90 -60.86 -11.84
N ALA A 682 54.03 -59.67 -12.43
CA ALA A 682 54.77 -59.47 -13.68
C ALA A 682 56.27 -59.74 -13.53
N GLU A 683 56.89 -59.28 -12.43
CA GLU A 683 58.32 -59.47 -12.18
C GLU A 683 58.65 -60.96 -11.99
N LYS A 684 57.84 -61.70 -11.22
CA LYS A 684 58.04 -63.15 -11.05
C LYS A 684 57.85 -63.93 -12.35
N THR A 685 56.87 -63.53 -13.16
CA THR A 685 56.67 -64.12 -14.49
C THR A 685 57.90 -63.92 -15.37
N LYS A 686 58.47 -62.71 -15.38
CA LYS A 686 59.69 -62.38 -16.14
C LYS A 686 60.93 -63.13 -15.64
N GLN A 687 61.08 -63.28 -14.32
CA GLN A 687 62.17 -64.09 -13.72
C GLN A 687 62.06 -65.56 -14.13
N TYR A 688 60.84 -66.10 -14.20
CA TYR A 688 60.61 -67.47 -14.67
C TYR A 688 60.91 -67.64 -16.16
N GLU A 689 60.45 -66.73 -17.02
CA GLU A 689 60.78 -66.75 -18.46
C GLU A 689 62.29 -66.72 -18.71
N THR A 690 63.03 -65.95 -17.91
CA THR A 690 64.49 -65.89 -17.99
C THR A 690 65.12 -67.23 -17.60
N ARG A 691 64.67 -67.85 -16.49
CA ARG A 691 65.10 -69.20 -16.07
C ARG A 691 64.81 -70.27 -17.13
N VAL A 692 63.68 -70.18 -17.83
CA VAL A 692 63.32 -71.10 -18.92
C VAL A 692 64.24 -70.93 -20.13
N ARG A 693 64.53 -69.68 -20.53
CA ARG A 693 65.48 -69.42 -21.63
C ARG A 693 66.90 -69.89 -21.33
N GLU A 694 67.37 -69.71 -20.09
CA GLU A 694 68.67 -70.22 -19.65
C GLU A 694 68.72 -71.75 -19.71
N TYR A 695 67.64 -72.42 -19.30
CA TYR A 695 67.51 -73.87 -19.43
C TYR A 695 67.52 -74.34 -20.90
N GLU A 696 66.76 -73.69 -21.79
CA GLU A 696 66.73 -74.02 -23.22
C GLU A 696 68.09 -73.81 -23.90
N ALA A 697 68.81 -72.73 -23.55
CA ALA A 697 70.16 -72.48 -24.04
C ALA A 697 71.15 -73.54 -23.54
N GLY A 698 71.07 -73.92 -22.27
CA GLY A 698 71.89 -74.98 -21.69
C GLY A 698 71.61 -76.36 -22.30
N LEU A 699 70.34 -76.67 -22.60
CA LEU A 699 69.94 -77.93 -23.21
C LEU A 699 70.52 -78.06 -24.64
N LYS A 700 70.57 -76.94 -25.37
CA LYS A 700 71.14 -76.88 -26.72
C LYS A 700 72.66 -77.12 -26.71
N ASP A 701 73.40 -76.47 -25.81
CA ASP A 701 74.85 -76.69 -25.64
C ASP A 701 75.17 -78.13 -25.18
N PHE A 702 74.32 -78.70 -24.31
CA PHE A 702 74.43 -80.10 -23.89
C PHE A 702 74.27 -81.06 -25.07
N MET A 703 73.25 -80.87 -25.91
CA MET A 703 73.04 -81.70 -27.10
C MET A 703 74.22 -81.63 -28.08
N GLU A 704 74.79 -80.43 -28.30
CA GLU A 704 75.92 -80.23 -29.21
C GLU A 704 77.20 -80.93 -28.71
N ARG A 705 77.44 -80.91 -27.38
CA ARG A 705 78.57 -81.64 -26.77
C ARG A 705 78.39 -83.15 -26.79
N LEU A 706 77.14 -83.63 -26.64
CA LEU A 706 76.82 -85.05 -26.70
C LEU A 706 77.07 -85.62 -28.11
N GLU A 707 76.75 -84.85 -29.15
CA GLU A 707 77.01 -85.25 -30.55
C GLU A 707 78.50 -85.33 -30.87
N ARG A 708 79.31 -84.37 -30.39
CA ARG A 708 80.79 -84.41 -30.55
C ARG A 708 81.40 -85.62 -29.85
N TYR A 709 80.97 -85.91 -28.63
CA TYR A 709 81.44 -87.08 -27.87
C TYR A 709 81.12 -88.41 -28.58
N ARG A 710 79.96 -88.52 -29.24
CA ARG A 710 79.59 -89.70 -30.04
C ARG A 710 80.39 -89.84 -31.34
N ALA A 711 80.76 -88.72 -31.98
CA ALA A 711 81.57 -88.73 -33.19
C ALA A 711 83.01 -89.20 -32.92
N ASP A 712 83.60 -88.77 -31.79
CA ASP A 712 84.96 -89.15 -31.39
C ASP A 712 85.06 -90.66 -31.05
N GLN A 713 84.04 -91.23 -30.39
CA GLN A 713 83.99 -92.69 -30.11
C GLN A 713 83.88 -93.55 -31.38
N ALA A 714 83.25 -93.05 -32.45
CA ALA A 714 83.12 -93.78 -33.71
C ALA A 714 84.42 -93.81 -34.53
N ALA A 715 85.28 -92.80 -34.38
CA ALA A 715 86.57 -92.71 -35.06
C ALA A 715 87.64 -93.64 -34.42
N GLU A 716 87.63 -93.82 -33.10
CA GLU A 716 88.54 -94.75 -32.40
C GLU A 716 88.24 -96.23 -32.68
N ALA A 717 86.97 -96.60 -32.90
CA ALA A 717 86.58 -97.98 -33.20
C ALA A 717 87.05 -98.47 -34.59
N ALA A 718 87.30 -97.55 -35.54
CA ALA A 718 87.80 -97.89 -36.88
C ALA A 718 89.32 -98.14 -36.91
N LEU A 719 90.10 -97.45 -36.07
CA LEU A 719 91.56 -97.58 -35.97
C LEU A 719 92.00 -98.86 -35.22
N ALA A 720 91.18 -99.35 -34.28
CA ALA A 720 91.49 -100.57 -33.51
C ALA A 720 91.34 -101.89 -34.30
N ALA A 721 90.63 -101.88 -35.44
CA ALA A 721 90.42 -103.07 -36.27
C ALA A 721 91.57 -103.36 -37.26
N GLU A 722 92.44 -102.37 -37.54
CA GLU A 722 93.52 -102.46 -38.53
C GLU A 722 94.87 -102.88 -37.91
N ALA A 723 95.04 -102.73 -36.60
CA ALA A 723 96.26 -103.08 -35.85
C ALA A 723 96.42 -104.58 -35.49
N ALA A 724 95.39 -105.41 -35.68
CA ALA A 724 95.43 -106.84 -35.35
C ALA A 724 95.98 -107.76 -36.48
N ARG A 725 96.53 -107.19 -37.57
CA ARG A 725 96.90 -107.92 -38.80
C ARG A 725 98.38 -107.87 -39.21
N ALA A 726 99.29 -107.30 -38.42
CA ALA A 726 100.64 -106.96 -38.92
C ALA A 726 101.86 -107.18 -37.97
N GLU A 727 101.85 -108.14 -37.04
CA GLU A 727 103.06 -108.49 -36.24
C GLU A 727 103.29 -110.00 -36.08
N GLU A 728 103.26 -110.73 -37.22
CA GLU A 728 103.88 -112.05 -37.41
C GLU A 728 104.97 -111.88 -38.50
N ALA A 729 106.24 -111.60 -38.14
CA ALA A 729 107.47 -112.02 -38.85
C ALA A 729 108.74 -111.22 -38.46
N ALA A 730 109.79 -112.00 -38.13
CA ALA A 730 111.25 -111.72 -38.17
C ALA A 730 111.85 -110.82 -37.07
N GLN A 731 112.56 -111.32 -36.03
CA GLN A 731 113.92 -111.93 -36.02
C GLN A 731 114.93 -111.07 -36.81
N ASP A 732 116.06 -110.54 -36.28
CA ASP A 732 117.16 -111.22 -35.60
C ASP A 732 118.31 -110.20 -35.24
N ILE A 733 119.18 -110.54 -34.27
CA ILE A 733 120.57 -110.04 -33.98
C ILE A 733 120.82 -108.87 -32.97
N ASP A 734 121.30 -109.30 -31.78
CA ASP A 734 122.47 -108.90 -30.94
C ASP A 734 122.72 -107.47 -30.34
N THR A 735 122.55 -107.38 -29.00
CA THR A 735 123.38 -106.79 -27.90
C THR A 735 123.78 -105.27 -27.85
N PRO A 736 124.13 -104.65 -26.68
CA PRO A 736 123.23 -103.84 -25.82
C PRO A 736 123.85 -102.44 -25.41
N PRO A 737 123.51 -101.79 -24.25
CA PRO A 737 122.74 -100.53 -24.06
C PRO A 737 123.63 -99.35 -23.52
N PRO A 738 123.18 -98.26 -22.82
CA PRO A 738 121.83 -97.76 -22.43
C PRO A 738 121.59 -96.23 -22.58
N ALA A 739 120.33 -95.78 -22.41
CA ALA A 739 119.89 -94.76 -21.42
C ALA A 739 118.59 -94.01 -21.84
N GLU A 740 117.55 -94.27 -21.04
CA GLU A 740 116.36 -93.49 -20.64
C GLU A 740 116.11 -92.10 -21.24
N ILE A 741 114.94 -91.93 -21.91
CA ILE A 741 114.08 -90.73 -21.84
C ILE A 741 112.61 -91.17 -21.97
N THR A 742 111.77 -90.83 -20.98
CA THR A 742 110.31 -90.98 -20.96
C THR A 742 109.62 -89.61 -21.09
N THR A 743 108.56 -89.52 -21.91
CA THR A 743 107.41 -88.58 -21.90
C THR A 743 106.55 -88.83 -23.16
N PRO A 744 105.30 -88.33 -23.29
CA PRO A 744 104.08 -88.71 -22.56
C PRO A 744 102.90 -89.08 -23.52
N ILE A 745 101.82 -89.73 -23.04
CA ILE A 745 100.54 -89.85 -23.79
C ILE A 745 99.40 -89.33 -22.91
N ALA A 746 98.52 -88.51 -23.51
CA ALA A 746 97.48 -87.71 -22.87
C ALA A 746 96.05 -88.23 -23.14
N SER A 747 95.17 -87.86 -22.19
CA SER A 747 93.72 -87.58 -22.30
C SER A 747 92.69 -88.72 -22.35
N LEU A 748 91.93 -88.86 -21.26
CA LEU A 748 90.58 -89.44 -21.18
C LEU A 748 89.59 -88.29 -20.86
N ALA A 749 88.60 -88.04 -21.71
CA ALA A 749 87.52 -87.06 -21.47
C ALA A 749 86.24 -87.73 -20.93
N ALA A 750 85.61 -87.12 -19.92
CA ALA A 750 84.36 -87.57 -19.27
C ALA A 750 83.09 -87.15 -20.05
N PRO A 751 81.94 -87.85 -19.89
CA PRO A 751 80.70 -87.52 -20.60
C PRO A 751 80.05 -86.21 -20.12
N PRO A 752 79.38 -85.44 -21.00
CA PRO A 752 78.70 -84.19 -20.64
C PRO A 752 77.47 -84.42 -19.74
N THR A 753 77.15 -83.45 -18.86
CA THR A 753 76.01 -83.46 -17.90
C THR A 753 74.81 -82.64 -18.39
N GLU A 754 73.59 -83.16 -18.23
CA GLU A 754 72.33 -82.51 -18.64
C GLU A 754 71.90 -81.40 -17.66
N PRO A 755 71.41 -80.23 -18.14
CA PRO A 755 70.93 -79.15 -17.28
C PRO A 755 69.59 -79.48 -16.58
N LEU A 756 69.39 -78.97 -15.36
CA LEU A 756 68.15 -79.13 -14.59
C LEU A 756 67.02 -78.22 -15.08
N LYS A 757 65.82 -78.79 -15.25
CA LYS A 757 64.61 -78.06 -15.65
C LYS A 757 64.06 -77.19 -14.50
N PRO A 758 63.69 -75.93 -14.74
CA PRO A 758 63.12 -75.05 -13.69
C PRO A 758 61.72 -75.51 -13.24
N SER A 759 61.44 -75.33 -11.94
CA SER A 759 60.16 -75.68 -11.27
C SER A 759 58.97 -74.88 -11.82
N PRO A 760 57.73 -75.39 -11.79
CA PRO A 760 56.54 -74.66 -12.28
C PRO A 760 56.28 -73.37 -11.48
N ILE A 761 55.93 -72.29 -12.18
CA ILE A 761 55.71 -70.95 -11.57
C ILE A 761 54.40 -70.84 -10.77
N ASP A 762 53.44 -71.76 -10.96
CA ASP A 762 52.08 -71.63 -10.43
C ASP A 762 52.02 -71.54 -8.90
N ALA A 763 52.91 -72.23 -8.19
CA ALA A 763 53.00 -72.14 -6.74
C ALA A 763 53.48 -70.75 -6.26
N GLU A 764 54.46 -70.17 -6.95
CA GLU A 764 55.02 -68.85 -6.64
C GLU A 764 53.99 -67.73 -6.94
N LEU A 765 53.24 -67.84 -8.03
CA LEU A 765 52.16 -66.90 -8.36
C LEU A 765 50.97 -67.02 -7.40
N HIS A 766 50.65 -68.25 -6.97
CA HIS A 766 49.56 -68.45 -6.02
C HIS A 766 49.87 -67.79 -4.69
N GLU A 767 51.11 -67.92 -4.20
CA GLU A 767 51.59 -67.31 -2.96
C GLU A 767 51.49 -65.78 -2.96
N ILE A 768 51.85 -65.13 -4.09
CA ILE A 768 51.68 -63.67 -4.24
C ILE A 768 50.20 -63.28 -4.19
N ARG A 769 49.32 -64.06 -4.83
CA ARG A 769 47.87 -63.81 -4.81
C ARG A 769 47.26 -63.96 -3.41
N THR A 770 47.81 -64.83 -2.57
CA THR A 770 47.37 -64.98 -1.17
C THR A 770 47.92 -63.89 -0.26
N GLN A 771 49.17 -63.46 -0.47
CA GLN A 771 49.80 -62.40 0.34
C GLN A 771 49.29 -61.00 -0.01
N TYR A 772 48.88 -60.78 -1.27
CA TYR A 772 48.31 -59.52 -1.76
C TYR A 772 46.94 -59.79 -2.41
N PRO A 773 45.85 -59.84 -1.62
CA PRO A 773 44.49 -59.97 -2.15
C PRO A 773 44.05 -58.68 -2.85
N VAL A 774 43.24 -58.80 -3.90
CA VAL A 774 42.66 -57.64 -4.60
C VAL A 774 41.73 -56.90 -3.65
N LYS A 775 41.87 -55.58 -3.57
CA LYS A 775 40.97 -54.70 -2.82
C LYS A 775 40.06 -53.94 -3.79
N ASP A 776 38.77 -53.88 -3.48
CA ASP A 776 37.77 -53.13 -4.25
C ASP A 776 37.72 -51.67 -3.79
N GLU A 777 37.49 -50.75 -4.73
CA GLU A 777 37.36 -49.31 -4.45
C GLU A 777 36.02 -49.01 -3.75
N ASN A 778 36.05 -48.05 -2.82
CA ASN A 778 34.87 -47.56 -2.11
C ASN A 778 34.03 -46.66 -3.05
N PRO A 779 32.71 -46.86 -3.14
CA PRO A 779 31.84 -46.05 -3.99
C PRO A 779 31.61 -44.65 -3.40
N HIS A 780 31.54 -43.62 -4.26
CA HIS A 780 31.17 -42.28 -3.82
C HIS A 780 29.67 -42.18 -3.45
N PRO A 781 29.31 -41.43 -2.40
CA PRO A 781 27.91 -41.16 -2.07
C PRO A 781 27.22 -40.33 -3.18
N PRO A 782 25.90 -40.48 -3.38
CA PRO A 782 25.16 -39.68 -4.35
C PRO A 782 25.21 -38.19 -3.98
N LYS A 783 25.29 -37.31 -4.99
CA LYS A 783 25.28 -35.86 -4.79
C LYS A 783 23.94 -35.43 -4.17
N PRO A 784 23.93 -34.56 -3.15
CA PRO A 784 22.68 -34.05 -2.60
C PRO A 784 21.87 -33.28 -3.65
N ASP A 785 20.58 -33.58 -3.72
CA ASP A 785 19.62 -32.85 -4.56
C ASP A 785 19.24 -31.52 -3.89
N PRO A 786 19.03 -30.43 -4.66
CA PRO A 786 18.52 -29.19 -4.12
C PRO A 786 17.08 -29.38 -3.63
N ASP A 787 16.71 -28.62 -2.61
CA ASP A 787 15.32 -28.57 -2.15
C ASP A 787 14.41 -28.14 -3.33
N PRO A 788 13.30 -28.85 -3.62
CA PRO A 788 12.36 -28.45 -4.67
C PRO A 788 11.90 -26.99 -4.54
N SER A 789 11.80 -26.48 -3.31
CA SER A 789 11.44 -25.09 -3.02
C SER A 789 12.47 -24.08 -3.52
N LEU A 790 13.77 -24.40 -3.51
CA LEU A 790 14.82 -23.50 -3.98
C LEU A 790 14.59 -23.10 -5.46
N LYS A 791 14.15 -24.04 -6.29
CA LYS A 791 13.86 -23.78 -7.71
C LYS A 791 12.71 -22.77 -7.87
N TYR A 792 11.67 -22.87 -7.02
CA TYR A 792 10.53 -21.95 -7.06
C TYR A 792 10.92 -20.55 -6.56
N PHE A 793 11.70 -20.45 -5.48
CA PHE A 793 12.18 -19.16 -4.96
C PHE A 793 13.09 -18.43 -5.94
N VAL A 794 14.03 -19.14 -6.58
CA VAL A 794 14.93 -18.55 -7.59
C VAL A 794 14.13 -18.07 -8.80
N GLU A 795 13.18 -18.89 -9.29
CA GLU A 795 12.36 -18.49 -10.43
C GLU A 795 11.43 -17.31 -10.09
N LEU A 796 10.84 -17.29 -8.90
CA LEU A 796 9.99 -16.17 -8.48
C LEU A 796 10.82 -14.90 -8.30
N ARG A 797 12.01 -14.98 -7.70
CA ARG A 797 12.95 -13.85 -7.59
C ARG A 797 13.28 -13.27 -8.95
N ASP A 798 13.70 -14.12 -9.90
CA ASP A 798 14.11 -13.67 -11.23
C ASP A 798 12.92 -13.09 -12.00
N LEU A 799 11.72 -13.66 -11.83
CA LEU A 799 10.48 -13.13 -12.38
C LEU A 799 10.17 -11.74 -11.81
N LEU A 800 10.15 -11.58 -10.49
CA LEU A 800 9.83 -10.32 -9.84
C LEU A 800 10.87 -9.24 -10.15
N GLN A 801 12.16 -9.57 -10.07
CA GLN A 801 13.25 -8.65 -10.43
C GLN A 801 13.16 -8.22 -11.89
N SER A 802 13.00 -9.18 -12.82
CA SER A 802 12.87 -8.88 -14.25
C SER A 802 11.67 -7.99 -14.53
N LYS A 803 10.54 -8.20 -13.84
CA LYS A 803 9.37 -7.34 -14.00
C LYS A 803 9.61 -5.96 -13.40
N LEU A 804 10.20 -5.86 -12.21
CA LEU A 804 10.53 -4.59 -11.59
C LEU A 804 11.47 -3.76 -12.48
N ASP A 805 12.49 -4.38 -13.06
CA ASP A 805 13.41 -3.71 -14.01
C ASP A 805 12.71 -3.30 -15.31
N HIS A 806 11.85 -4.16 -15.87
CA HIS A 806 11.05 -3.81 -17.04
C HIS A 806 10.07 -2.67 -16.76
N LEU A 807 9.46 -2.64 -15.57
CA LEU A 807 8.60 -1.54 -15.13
C LEU A 807 9.39 -0.22 -15.08
N LYS A 808 10.61 -0.20 -14.50
CA LYS A 808 11.49 0.98 -14.45
C LYS A 808 11.91 1.50 -15.82
N GLU A 809 12.20 0.61 -16.76
CA GLU A 809 12.60 0.99 -18.11
C GLU A 809 11.41 1.58 -18.88
N ARG A 810 10.25 0.91 -18.79
CA ARG A 810 9.02 1.34 -19.45
C ARG A 810 8.43 2.62 -18.88
N GLU A 811 8.59 2.85 -17.58
CA GLU A 811 8.21 4.08 -16.89
C GLU A 811 8.75 5.32 -17.62
N LYS A 812 10.07 5.38 -17.85
CA LYS A 812 10.72 6.54 -18.49
C LYS A 812 10.26 6.76 -19.94
N ASP A 813 10.08 5.67 -20.67
CA ASP A 813 9.61 5.72 -22.06
C ASP A 813 8.15 6.18 -22.14
N MET A 814 7.31 5.70 -21.20
CA MET A 814 5.93 6.13 -21.06
C MET A 814 5.88 7.61 -20.68
N GLU A 815 6.56 8.05 -19.62
CA GLU A 815 6.62 9.46 -19.20
C GLU A 815 7.02 10.38 -20.36
N ALA A 816 8.07 10.04 -21.11
CA ALA A 816 8.51 10.83 -22.25
C ALA A 816 7.47 10.88 -23.37
N THR A 817 6.83 9.74 -23.67
CA THR A 817 5.77 9.63 -24.67
C THR A 817 4.55 10.43 -24.27
N PHE A 818 4.14 10.31 -23.01
CA PHE A 818 3.02 11.03 -22.40
C PHE A 818 3.28 12.53 -22.34
N ALA A 819 4.44 13.00 -21.87
CA ALA A 819 4.76 14.42 -21.83
C ALA A 819 4.72 15.06 -23.24
N LYS A 820 5.26 14.36 -24.23
CA LYS A 820 5.19 14.78 -25.65
C LYS A 820 3.75 14.78 -26.15
N LYS A 821 2.95 13.80 -25.74
CA LYS A 821 1.55 13.68 -26.15
C LYS A 821 0.65 14.68 -25.42
N VAL A 822 0.90 15.04 -24.16
CA VAL A 822 0.16 16.08 -23.41
C VAL A 822 0.19 17.42 -24.13
N LEU A 823 1.36 17.82 -24.63
CA LEU A 823 1.48 19.02 -25.47
C LEU A 823 0.68 18.89 -26.78
N ARG A 824 0.62 17.67 -27.33
CA ARG A 824 -0.19 17.37 -28.51
C ARG A 824 -1.70 17.34 -28.20
N LEU A 825 -2.11 16.86 -27.02
CA LEU A 825 -3.49 16.86 -26.51
C LEU A 825 -4.01 18.29 -26.36
N GLN A 826 -3.18 19.24 -25.96
CA GLN A 826 -3.54 20.66 -25.94
C GLN A 826 -3.83 21.17 -27.35
N VAL A 827 -2.96 20.88 -28.33
CA VAL A 827 -3.13 21.34 -29.72
C VAL A 827 -4.33 20.68 -30.40
N GLU A 828 -4.48 19.36 -30.25
CA GLU A 828 -5.61 18.57 -30.76
C GLU A 828 -6.91 18.98 -30.06
N GLY A 829 -6.87 19.22 -28.75
CA GLY A 829 -7.97 19.74 -27.94
C GLY A 829 -8.45 21.12 -28.41
N ILE A 830 -7.54 22.06 -28.72
CA ILE A 830 -7.89 23.37 -29.30
C ILE A 830 -8.60 23.19 -30.66
N GLY A 831 -8.12 22.26 -31.49
CA GLY A 831 -8.70 21.98 -32.80
C GLY A 831 -10.11 21.37 -32.72
N ALA A 832 -10.28 20.38 -31.83
CA ALA A 832 -11.54 19.68 -31.62
C ALA A 832 -12.59 20.52 -30.86
N ALA A 833 -12.14 21.42 -29.98
CA ALA A 833 -12.99 22.23 -29.11
C ALA A 833 -14.13 22.92 -29.87
N SER A 834 -13.87 23.49 -31.05
CA SER A 834 -14.87 24.23 -31.81
C SER A 834 -16.17 23.46 -32.14
N MET A 835 -16.13 22.12 -32.19
CA MET A 835 -17.29 21.26 -32.48
C MET A 835 -17.87 20.57 -31.23
N ILE A 836 -17.29 20.78 -30.05
CA ILE A 836 -17.77 20.17 -28.81
C ILE A 836 -19.07 20.84 -28.38
N GLY A 837 -20.11 20.03 -28.18
CA GLY A 837 -21.37 20.46 -27.61
C GLY A 837 -21.32 20.57 -26.08
N LEU A 838 -21.75 21.72 -25.57
CA LEU A 838 -21.86 22.03 -24.15
C LEU A 838 -23.32 22.04 -23.76
N ASP A 839 -23.73 21.16 -22.84
CA ASP A 839 -25.09 21.17 -22.31
C ASP A 839 -25.25 22.36 -21.37
N ILE A 840 -26.01 23.37 -21.77
CA ILE A 840 -26.32 24.54 -20.92
C ILE A 840 -27.48 24.26 -19.97
N GLY A 841 -27.78 22.98 -19.79
CA GLY A 841 -28.84 22.44 -18.98
C GLY A 841 -28.39 21.76 -17.72
N ASP A 842 -28.50 20.44 -17.70
CA ASP A 842 -28.37 19.66 -16.48
C ASP A 842 -26.90 19.67 -16.03
N GLU A 843 -25.96 19.62 -16.99
CA GLU A 843 -24.53 19.85 -16.71
C GLU A 843 -24.25 21.24 -16.10
N PHE A 844 -24.98 22.29 -16.51
CA PHE A 844 -24.80 23.63 -15.94
C PHE A 844 -25.41 23.75 -14.54
N VAL A 845 -26.53 23.09 -14.28
CA VAL A 845 -27.09 23.00 -12.92
C VAL A 845 -26.08 22.33 -11.99
N GLU A 846 -25.50 21.19 -12.37
CA GLU A 846 -24.47 20.51 -11.57
C GLU A 846 -23.23 21.37 -11.34
N TYR A 847 -22.80 22.15 -12.35
CA TYR A 847 -21.73 23.11 -12.18
C TYR A 847 -22.06 24.18 -11.12
N LEU A 848 -23.26 24.75 -11.16
CA LEU A 848 -23.72 25.73 -10.16
C LEU A 848 -23.87 25.11 -8.77
N MET A 849 -24.27 23.83 -8.71
CA MET A 849 -24.32 23.06 -7.47
C MET A 849 -22.94 22.99 -6.83
N GLY A 850 -21.90 22.66 -7.60
CA GLY A 850 -20.52 22.62 -7.10
C GLY A 850 -19.90 24.00 -6.81
N SER A 851 -20.21 25.03 -7.60
CA SER A 851 -19.50 26.31 -7.51
C SER A 851 -20.13 27.32 -6.52
N LYS A 852 -21.45 27.30 -6.32
CA LYS A 852 -22.18 28.29 -5.49
C LYS A 852 -23.14 27.68 -4.47
N VAL A 853 -23.93 26.68 -4.85
CA VAL A 853 -25.03 26.20 -4.01
C VAL A 853 -24.50 25.34 -2.86
N ARG A 854 -23.61 24.39 -3.12
CA ARG A 854 -22.89 23.58 -2.11
C ARG A 854 -21.65 24.35 -1.64
N GLY A 855 -21.86 25.30 -0.73
CA GLY A 855 -20.84 26.27 -0.32
C GLY A 855 -19.62 25.71 0.41
N LEU A 856 -19.73 24.52 1.04
CA LEU A 856 -18.62 23.90 1.78
C LEU A 856 -17.52 23.35 0.87
N GLY A 857 -17.79 23.17 -0.43
CA GLY A 857 -16.81 22.72 -1.43
C GLY A 857 -15.61 23.65 -1.62
N LYS A 858 -15.68 24.88 -1.07
CA LYS A 858 -14.60 25.89 -1.10
C LYS A 858 -13.72 25.87 0.15
N LEU A 859 -13.93 24.92 1.04
CA LEU A 859 -13.14 24.76 2.26
C LEU A 859 -12.06 23.71 2.04
N LEU A 860 -10.90 23.93 2.65
CA LEU A 860 -9.77 23.01 2.64
C LEU A 860 -9.46 22.65 4.11
N PRO A 861 -9.78 21.42 4.55
CA PRO A 861 -9.53 21.00 5.92
C PRO A 861 -8.03 20.83 6.15
N ARG A 862 -7.51 21.53 7.15
CA ARG A 862 -6.15 21.41 7.68
C ARG A 862 -6.21 20.89 9.09
N ILE A 863 -5.75 19.67 9.29
CA ILE A 863 -5.65 19.12 10.64
C ILE A 863 -4.75 20.04 11.50
N ALA A 864 -5.23 20.39 12.69
CA ALA A 864 -4.54 21.30 13.59
C ALA A 864 -4.07 20.60 14.86
N ARG A 865 -4.97 19.86 15.52
CA ARG A 865 -4.67 19.14 16.76
C ARG A 865 -5.62 17.99 17.01
N MET A 866 -5.18 17.08 17.89
CA MET A 866 -5.98 15.96 18.35
C MET A 866 -5.64 15.64 19.81
N TYR A 867 -6.68 15.29 20.58
CA TYR A 867 -6.58 14.95 21.99
C TYR A 867 -6.96 13.49 22.20
N LEU A 868 -6.10 12.76 22.90
CA LEU A 868 -6.31 11.37 23.29
C LEU A 868 -6.18 11.21 24.80
N ARG A 869 -6.87 10.20 25.34
CA ARG A 869 -6.88 9.90 26.78
C ARG A 869 -6.58 8.43 27.03
N ASP A 870 -5.81 8.13 28.08
CA ASP A 870 -5.67 6.76 28.57
C ASP A 870 -6.85 6.46 29.52
N PRO A 871 -7.77 5.52 29.20
CA PRO A 871 -8.92 5.21 30.03
C PRO A 871 -8.55 4.54 31.37
N LYS A 872 -7.29 4.09 31.55
CA LYS A 872 -6.80 3.56 32.83
C LYS A 872 -6.26 4.65 33.74
N GLU A 873 -5.94 5.82 33.18
CA GLU A 873 -5.36 6.94 33.90
C GLU A 873 -6.01 8.25 33.44
N ASP A 874 -7.18 8.55 34.01
CA ASP A 874 -8.02 9.70 33.61
C ASP A 874 -7.29 11.07 33.61
N GLY A 875 -6.22 11.20 34.40
CA GLY A 875 -5.40 12.40 34.45
C GLY A 875 -4.39 12.52 33.30
N LEU A 876 -4.10 11.47 32.55
CA LEU A 876 -3.11 11.44 31.46
C LEU A 876 -3.78 11.77 30.12
N LEU A 877 -3.29 12.83 29.48
CA LEU A 877 -3.77 13.32 28.20
C LEU A 877 -2.61 13.37 27.20
N TYR A 878 -2.84 12.88 25.99
CA TYR A 878 -1.92 13.04 24.88
C TYR A 878 -2.42 14.14 23.96
N LEU A 879 -1.50 15.00 23.55
CA LEU A 879 -1.72 16.03 22.56
C LEU A 879 -0.93 15.65 21.31
N VAL A 880 -1.63 15.58 20.19
CA VAL A 880 -1.04 15.48 18.87
C VAL A 880 -1.20 16.83 18.18
N THR A 881 -0.10 17.45 17.77
CA THR A 881 -0.11 18.72 17.03
C THR A 881 0.35 18.50 15.60
N PHE A 882 -0.25 19.28 14.70
CA PHE A 882 -0.02 19.21 13.27
C PHE A 882 0.45 20.57 12.77
N GLU A 883 1.71 20.67 12.36
CA GLU A 883 2.26 21.86 11.74
C GLU A 883 2.41 21.65 10.24
N HIS A 884 1.58 22.35 9.46
CA HIS A 884 1.67 22.36 8.01
C HIS A 884 2.66 23.43 7.52
N ARG A 885 3.64 23.01 6.73
CA ARG A 885 4.56 23.86 5.97
C ARG A 885 4.47 23.46 4.50
N VAL A 886 4.96 24.30 3.60
CA VAL A 886 4.87 24.04 2.14
C VAL A 886 5.46 22.67 1.81
N GLY A 887 4.58 21.73 1.40
CA GLY A 887 4.95 20.36 1.01
C GLY A 887 5.32 19.41 2.16
N GLU A 888 5.19 19.83 3.42
CA GLU A 888 5.58 19.04 4.59
C GLU A 888 4.60 19.20 5.75
N LEU A 889 4.16 18.08 6.33
CA LEU A 889 3.38 18.05 7.57
C LEU A 889 4.26 17.50 8.69
N THR A 890 4.45 18.28 9.75
CA THR A 890 5.11 17.82 10.97
C THR A 890 4.05 17.44 12.01
N VAL A 891 4.04 16.17 12.40
CA VAL A 891 3.16 15.63 13.44
C VAL A 891 3.99 15.45 14.70
N SER A 892 3.62 16.12 15.78
CA SER A 892 4.27 15.95 17.09
C SER A 892 3.29 15.32 18.06
N VAL A 893 3.67 14.21 18.67
CA VAL A 893 2.89 13.56 19.74
C VAL A 893 3.62 13.77 21.05
N GLY A 894 2.88 14.18 22.07
CA GLY A 894 3.40 14.21 23.42
C GLY A 894 2.30 14.01 24.46
N SER A 895 2.71 13.87 25.71
CA SER A 895 1.78 13.64 26.83
C SER A 895 1.94 14.65 27.96
N THR A 896 0.85 14.89 28.69
CA THR A 896 0.83 15.69 29.92
C THR A 896 -0.20 15.12 30.89
N PHE A 897 -0.06 15.46 32.16
CA PHE A 897 -1.14 15.26 33.12
C PHE A 897 -1.99 16.52 33.23
N LEU A 898 -3.32 16.35 33.16
CA LEU A 898 -4.26 17.39 33.54
C LEU A 898 -4.11 17.66 35.04
N ARG A 899 -3.87 18.92 35.39
CA ARG A 899 -3.67 19.37 36.78
C ARG A 899 -4.97 19.63 37.51
#